data_AF-A0A4D6NA31-F1
#
_entry.id   AF-A0A4D6NA31-F1
#
_cell.length_a   1.000
_cell.length_b   1.000
_cell.length_c   1.000
_cell.angle_alpha   90.00
_cell.angle_beta   90.00
_cell.angle_gamma   90.00
#
_symmetry.space_group_name_H-M   'P 1'
#
loop_
_entity.id
_entity.type
_entity.pdbx_description
1 polymer ?
#
loop_
_entity_poly.entity_id
_entity_poly.type
_entity_poly.pdbx_seq_one_letter_code
_entity_poly.pdbx_strand_id
1 'polypeptide(L)'
;MGGGKVEVDVVSKSGNDDVHRAVHVWIFAETTQQLLIHQTHNRPGFWDITASAPIPPSHSSLITARKELKKQLGVTLPKDAFELIYVLTEDGDDEKQTKKESIDVYLVTTIDPIPLEAFTLHEKQVSAVKYLSYDEYKGLLANQDSGRHAQLFDIIEKRYKENTGARSSTLQKQLSRYAPISLNAELTGLTDSDKEALVFVVKAAAVIDEIFYLQSWYSNPSLRDWLKEHADESELDKLKWSYYLINKSPWSSLDEETAFLTTADSAIRLVSAATKPVKGWKGLEYRAAFPEPKPRGSNFYPPDMDKTEFETWKENLEKEEQKEATGFFSVIKRHSELVLDSDTYDSEKKESYDDDLYVVPYSEEYKPLLTKAAALLHKAGDITQSPSLKKLLHSKADAFLSNDYYESDMAWMDLDSKLEVTIGPYETYGDKLFGYKASFEAFVGIRDDKATNQLKLFGDNLQLLEQNLPLDNVYKSKEVNAAPIRVIQLIYNAGDVKGPQIVAFNLPNDERIVKDRGTAMVMLKNISEAKFEHILQPIAEHCVAKELQEFVDFDSYFTHTICHECVHGIGPHSITLPDGQKSTVRLELQEYHSAMEEAKADIVGLWALRFLISKGLLSESLLKSMYVSFLAGCFRSVRFGLEEAHGKGQALQFNWLYEKGAFIPHSEDTISVDFSKTESAVESLSREILSIQAKGDKAAAGSLLQKYGVISEPLKLALQKLEKVQVPVDIAPNFPVANKILQ
;
A
#
# COMPACT_ATOMS: atom_id res chain seq x y z
N MET A 1 -21.74 -3.53 19.50
CA MET A 1 -22.09 -2.11 19.68
C MET A 1 -21.86 -1.45 18.34
N GLY A 2 -22.91 -0.91 17.73
CA GLY A 2 -22.90 -0.49 16.32
C GLY A 2 -22.03 0.73 16.10
N GLY A 3 -20.90 0.55 15.43
CA GLY A 3 -20.13 1.64 14.85
C GLY A 3 -20.85 2.15 13.60
N GLY A 4 -21.26 3.41 13.62
CA GLY A 4 -21.68 4.10 12.42
C GLY A 4 -20.46 4.26 11.52
N LYS A 5 -20.50 3.65 10.33
CA LYS A 5 -19.58 3.96 9.24
C LYS A 5 -19.78 5.43 8.87
N VAL A 6 -18.73 6.24 9.00
CA VAL A 6 -18.63 7.53 8.33
C VAL A 6 -18.06 7.23 6.95
N GLU A 7 -18.94 7.08 5.95
CA GLU A 7 -18.52 7.11 4.55
C GLU A 7 -18.09 8.55 4.23
N VAL A 8 -16.78 8.76 4.09
CA VAL A 8 -16.24 9.95 3.44
C VAL A 8 -16.43 9.71 1.95
N ASP A 9 -17.58 10.13 1.41
CA ASP A 9 -17.85 10.14 -0.01
C ASP A 9 -16.87 11.10 -0.70
N VAL A 10 -15.77 10.57 -1.22
CA VAL A 10 -15.00 11.24 -2.27
C VAL A 10 -15.80 11.06 -3.56
N VAL A 11 -16.78 11.95 -3.75
CA VAL A 11 -17.70 11.96 -4.89
C VAL A 11 -16.89 11.95 -6.19
N SER A 12 -17.04 10.88 -6.98
CA SER A 12 -16.66 10.87 -8.39
C SER A 12 -17.54 11.90 -9.11
N LYS A 13 -17.01 13.09 -9.41
CA LYS A 13 -17.76 14.17 -10.07
C LYS A 13 -17.82 13.90 -11.57
N SER A 14 -18.91 13.26 -12.02
CA SER A 14 -19.39 13.39 -13.39
C SER A 14 -20.48 14.46 -13.42
N GLY A 15 -20.35 15.44 -14.32
CA GLY A 15 -21.41 16.42 -14.57
C GLY A 15 -21.02 17.86 -14.26
N ASN A 16 -21.14 18.67 -15.29
CA ASN A 16 -20.87 20.10 -15.37
C ASN A 16 -21.94 20.93 -14.62
N ASP A 17 -21.99 20.80 -13.28
CA ASP A 17 -22.83 21.64 -12.41
C ASP A 17 -21.95 22.68 -11.68
N ASP A 18 -22.40 23.93 -11.74
CA ASP A 18 -21.71 25.19 -11.38
C ASP A 18 -21.58 25.35 -9.85
N VAL A 19 -20.78 24.47 -9.20
CA VAL A 19 -20.52 24.46 -7.75
C VAL A 19 -19.52 25.57 -7.39
N HIS A 20 -19.93 26.53 -6.55
CA HIS A 20 -19.01 27.50 -5.98
C HIS A 20 -18.10 26.83 -4.95
N ARG A 21 -16.80 27.10 -5.04
CA ARG A 21 -15.78 26.49 -4.17
C ARG A 21 -15.13 27.55 -3.29
N ALA A 22 -14.87 27.22 -2.03
CA ALA A 22 -14.16 28.09 -1.09
C ALA A 22 -13.20 27.30 -0.18
N VAL A 23 -12.32 28.02 0.52
CA VAL A 23 -11.47 27.46 1.58
C VAL A 23 -11.71 28.18 2.90
N HIS A 24 -11.70 27.41 3.98
CA HIS A 24 -11.60 27.92 5.34
C HIS A 24 -10.27 27.44 5.95
N VAL A 25 -9.55 28.32 6.64
CA VAL A 25 -8.33 27.97 7.38
C VAL A 25 -8.54 28.26 8.85
N TRP A 26 -8.12 27.32 9.71
CA TRP A 26 -8.08 27.44 11.15
C TRP A 26 -6.64 27.35 11.65
N ILE A 27 -6.26 28.20 12.60
CA ILE A 27 -5.02 28.01 13.39
C ILE A 27 -5.40 27.59 14.82
N PHE A 28 -4.90 26.43 15.25
CA PHE A 28 -5.05 25.90 16.60
C PHE A 28 -3.69 25.85 17.30
N ALA A 29 -3.58 26.44 18.49
CA ALA A 29 -2.39 26.38 19.33
C ALA A 29 -2.52 25.24 20.35
N GLU A 30 -1.64 24.24 20.23
CA GLU A 30 -1.67 23.00 20.99
C GLU A 30 -1.47 23.21 22.49
N THR A 31 -0.47 24.01 22.90
CA THR A 31 -0.12 24.19 24.33
C THR A 31 -1.18 24.92 25.13
N THR A 32 -1.91 25.86 24.51
CA THR A 32 -2.97 26.62 25.16
C THR A 32 -4.38 26.12 24.84
N GLN A 33 -4.53 25.19 23.88
CA GLN A 33 -5.81 24.68 23.39
C GLN A 33 -6.74 25.80 22.87
N GLN A 34 -6.15 26.78 22.16
CA GLN A 34 -6.86 27.97 21.67
C GLN A 34 -6.91 28.00 20.14
N LEU A 35 -8.02 28.52 19.61
CA LEU A 35 -8.19 28.86 18.20
C LEU A 35 -7.87 30.33 17.97
N LEU A 36 -7.17 30.64 16.89
CA LEU A 36 -7.01 32.00 16.38
C LEU A 36 -8.26 32.40 15.62
N ILE A 37 -8.95 33.43 16.10
CA ILE A 37 -10.14 34.00 15.47
C ILE A 37 -9.86 35.43 15.03
N HIS A 38 -10.45 35.82 13.90
CA HIS A 38 -10.27 37.16 13.35
C HIS A 38 -11.55 37.97 13.39
N GLN A 39 -11.43 39.28 13.21
CA GLN A 39 -12.55 40.18 13.01
C GLN A 39 -12.34 40.96 11.73
N THR A 40 -13.41 41.10 10.94
CA THR A 40 -13.38 41.88 9.70
C THR A 40 -13.84 43.32 9.95
N HIS A 41 -13.33 44.25 9.14
CA HIS A 41 -13.78 45.65 9.19
C HIS A 41 -15.28 45.81 8.87
N ASN A 42 -15.86 44.89 8.11
CA ASN A 42 -17.26 44.95 7.67
C ASN A 42 -18.25 44.45 8.73
N ARG A 43 -17.79 43.67 9.72
CA ARG A 43 -18.63 43.16 10.83
C ARG A 43 -17.95 43.37 12.19
N PRO A 44 -17.83 44.62 12.67
CA PRO A 44 -17.29 44.88 14.01
C PRO A 44 -18.11 44.17 15.09
N GLY A 45 -17.43 43.54 16.05
CA GLY A 45 -18.03 42.73 17.12
C GLY A 45 -18.20 41.24 16.78
N PHE A 46 -18.21 40.86 15.51
CA PHE A 46 -18.28 39.45 15.08
C PHE A 46 -16.87 38.86 14.96
N TRP A 47 -16.66 37.67 15.52
CA TRP A 47 -15.39 36.96 15.47
C TRP A 47 -15.56 35.66 14.71
N ASP A 48 -14.77 35.51 13.66
CA ASP A 48 -14.92 34.45 12.67
C ASP A 48 -13.63 33.64 12.52
N ILE A 49 -13.70 32.63 11.66
CA ILE A 49 -12.62 31.74 11.22
C ILE A 49 -11.33 32.49 10.86
N THR A 50 -10.18 31.82 10.92
CA THR A 50 -8.87 32.48 10.79
C THR A 50 -8.66 33.13 9.42
N ALA A 51 -9.06 32.45 8.35
CA ALA A 51 -9.11 32.99 6.99
C ALA A 51 -10.12 32.25 6.11
N SER A 52 -10.71 32.96 5.14
CA SER A 52 -11.52 32.36 4.07
C SER A 52 -11.40 33.08 2.75
N ALA A 53 -11.55 32.31 1.66
CA ALA A 53 -11.57 32.83 0.30
C ALA A 53 -12.31 31.88 -0.67
N PRO A 54 -12.97 32.41 -1.72
CA PRO A 54 -13.38 31.59 -2.85
C PRO A 54 -12.16 31.02 -3.57
N ILE A 55 -12.27 29.80 -4.08
CA ILE A 55 -11.22 29.13 -4.87
C ILE A 55 -11.37 29.56 -6.33
N PRO A 56 -10.39 30.29 -6.92
CA PRO A 56 -10.39 30.58 -8.34
C PRO A 56 -10.28 29.31 -9.18
N PRO A 57 -10.87 29.26 -10.39
CA PRO A 57 -10.76 28.08 -11.27
C PRO A 57 -9.32 27.64 -11.58
N SER A 58 -8.38 28.58 -11.56
CA SER A 58 -6.96 28.37 -11.85
C SER A 58 -6.09 28.01 -10.64
N HIS A 59 -6.69 27.79 -9.46
CA HIS A 59 -5.95 27.50 -8.23
C HIS A 59 -6.51 26.26 -7.53
N SER A 60 -5.63 25.49 -6.91
CA SER A 60 -6.04 24.47 -5.97
C SER A 60 -6.49 25.08 -4.63
N SER A 61 -7.22 24.30 -3.83
CA SER A 61 -7.67 24.73 -2.51
C SER A 61 -6.50 24.98 -1.56
N LEU A 62 -5.51 24.10 -1.52
CA LEU A 62 -4.32 24.27 -0.68
C LEU A 62 -3.53 25.55 -1.03
N ILE A 63 -3.35 25.81 -2.33
CA ILE A 63 -2.69 27.05 -2.78
C ILE A 63 -3.51 28.27 -2.34
N THR A 64 -4.82 28.22 -2.49
CA THR A 64 -5.73 29.30 -2.08
C THR A 64 -5.64 29.53 -0.57
N ALA A 65 -5.64 28.47 0.25
CA ALA A 65 -5.49 28.54 1.70
C ALA A 65 -4.17 29.20 2.11
N ARG A 66 -3.04 28.79 1.51
CA ARG A 66 -1.72 29.38 1.76
C ARG A 66 -1.66 30.86 1.38
N LYS A 67 -2.17 31.21 0.19
CA LYS A 67 -2.20 32.60 -0.30
C LYS A 67 -3.06 33.49 0.58
N GLU A 68 -4.25 33.03 0.98
CA GLU A 68 -5.15 33.85 1.80
C GLU A 68 -4.62 34.02 3.23
N LEU A 69 -4.01 32.99 3.82
CA LEU A 69 -3.37 33.12 5.13
C LEU A 69 -2.23 34.15 5.12
N LYS A 70 -1.38 34.12 4.09
CA LYS A 70 -0.31 35.11 3.89
C LYS A 70 -0.87 36.51 3.67
N LYS A 71 -1.91 36.64 2.85
CA LYS A 71 -2.52 37.92 2.51
C LYS A 71 -3.24 38.57 3.70
N GLN A 72 -4.06 37.81 4.43
CA GLN A 72 -4.89 38.34 5.51
C GLN A 72 -4.09 38.60 6.79
N LEU A 73 -3.14 37.71 7.11
CA LEU A 73 -2.46 37.70 8.41
C LEU A 73 -0.93 37.87 8.32
N GLY A 74 -0.34 37.84 7.14
CA GLY A 74 1.10 37.89 6.97
C GLY A 74 1.82 36.60 7.41
N VAL A 75 1.11 35.47 7.48
CA VAL A 75 1.66 34.17 7.90
C VAL A 75 1.96 33.32 6.67
N THR A 76 3.23 32.98 6.48
CA THR A 76 3.70 32.11 5.40
C THR A 76 4.13 30.78 6.01
N LEU A 77 3.45 29.71 5.61
CA LEU A 77 3.74 28.35 6.05
C LEU A 77 3.89 27.41 4.85
N PRO A 78 4.73 26.37 4.97
CA PRO A 78 4.86 25.33 3.96
C PRO A 78 3.58 24.49 3.85
N LYS A 79 3.45 23.76 2.73
CA LYS A 79 2.25 22.96 2.42
C LYS A 79 1.93 21.91 3.48
N ASP A 80 2.96 21.34 4.10
CA ASP A 80 2.84 20.35 5.16
C ASP A 80 2.40 20.94 6.51
N ALA A 81 2.11 22.24 6.61
CA ALA A 81 1.47 22.81 7.79
C ALA A 81 -0.07 22.75 7.74
N PHE A 82 -0.64 22.51 6.56
CA PHE A 82 -2.07 22.62 6.31
C PHE A 82 -2.69 21.22 6.17
N GLU A 83 -3.52 20.87 7.14
CA GLU A 83 -4.26 19.61 7.12
C GLU A 83 -5.66 19.85 6.57
N LEU A 84 -6.01 19.24 5.44
CA LEU A 84 -7.42 19.18 5.00
C LEU A 84 -8.18 18.22 5.92
N ILE A 85 -9.02 18.74 6.80
CA ILE A 85 -9.70 17.94 7.82
C ILE A 85 -11.08 17.44 7.36
N TYR A 86 -11.79 18.21 6.54
CA TYR A 86 -13.04 17.80 5.89
C TYR A 86 -13.45 18.78 4.78
N VAL A 87 -14.37 18.34 3.91
CA VAL A 87 -15.04 19.19 2.92
C VAL A 87 -16.49 19.38 3.34
N LEU A 88 -16.89 20.62 3.58
CA LEU A 88 -18.25 21.00 3.93
C LEU A 88 -19.04 21.26 2.64
N THR A 89 -20.25 20.72 2.54
CA THR A 89 -21.16 20.99 1.41
C THR A 89 -22.42 21.65 1.93
N GLU A 90 -22.77 22.80 1.37
CA GLU A 90 -23.94 23.60 1.76
C GLU A 90 -24.78 23.97 0.53
N ASP A 91 -26.09 24.14 0.73
CA ASP A 91 -26.95 24.73 -0.28
C ASP A 91 -26.74 26.26 -0.24
N GLY A 92 -26.26 26.84 -1.33
CA GLY A 92 -25.98 28.27 -1.43
C GLY A 92 -27.25 29.11 -1.45
N ASP A 93 -27.21 30.20 -0.69
CA ASP A 93 -28.32 31.12 -0.47
C ASP A 93 -28.31 32.22 -1.55
N ASP A 94 -28.77 31.89 -2.75
CA ASP A 94 -28.99 32.86 -3.82
C ASP A 94 -30.47 32.80 -4.25
N GLU A 95 -31.22 33.89 -4.05
CA GLU A 95 -32.69 33.98 -4.21
C GLU A 95 -33.24 33.62 -5.62
N LYS A 96 -32.40 33.15 -6.55
CA LYS A 96 -32.78 32.78 -7.91
C LYS A 96 -32.26 31.44 -8.42
N GLN A 97 -31.38 30.73 -7.71
CA GLN A 97 -30.92 29.37 -8.08
C GLN A 97 -30.14 28.77 -6.90
N THR A 98 -30.56 27.61 -6.38
CA THR A 98 -29.82 26.84 -5.38
C THR A 98 -28.51 26.31 -5.99
N LYS A 99 -27.43 27.07 -5.89
CA LYS A 99 -26.08 26.59 -6.23
C LYS A 99 -25.48 25.94 -4.99
N LYS A 100 -25.00 24.70 -5.09
CA LYS A 100 -24.27 24.06 -3.99
C LYS A 100 -22.91 24.74 -3.81
N GLU A 101 -22.54 25.04 -2.57
CA GLU A 101 -21.19 25.51 -2.21
C GLU A 101 -20.40 24.37 -1.56
N SER A 102 -19.13 24.24 -1.93
CA SER A 102 -18.20 23.25 -1.39
C SER A 102 -17.00 23.96 -0.78
N ILE A 103 -16.77 23.72 0.51
CA ILE A 103 -15.77 24.43 1.32
C ILE A 103 -14.73 23.46 1.84
N ASP A 104 -13.50 23.61 1.41
CA ASP A 104 -12.36 22.81 1.87
C ASP A 104 -11.85 23.43 3.19
N VAL A 105 -11.94 22.68 4.29
CA VAL A 105 -11.59 23.17 5.63
C VAL A 105 -10.19 22.67 6.03
N TYR A 106 -9.27 23.60 6.19
CA TYR A 106 -7.89 23.35 6.61
C TYR A 106 -7.65 23.70 8.08
N LEU A 107 -6.86 22.87 8.75
CA LEU A 107 -6.35 23.11 10.10
C LEU A 107 -4.82 23.21 10.08
N VAL A 108 -4.30 24.29 10.66
CA VAL A 108 -2.90 24.48 10.99
C VAL A 108 -2.74 24.31 12.49
N THR A 109 -1.92 23.35 12.92
CA THR A 109 -1.64 23.10 14.33
C THR A 109 -0.29 23.70 14.70
N THR A 110 -0.29 24.78 15.47
CA THR A 110 0.93 25.39 16.03
C THR A 110 1.19 24.84 17.41
N ILE A 111 2.45 24.80 17.85
CA ILE A 111 2.79 24.37 19.21
C ILE A 111 2.30 25.44 20.19
N ASP A 112 2.83 26.65 20.04
CA ASP A 112 2.42 27.81 20.84
C ASP A 112 1.59 28.82 20.03
N PRO A 113 0.86 29.74 20.70
CA PRO A 113 0.24 30.88 20.05
C PRO A 113 1.27 31.77 19.34
N ILE A 114 0.94 32.23 18.14
CA ILE A 114 1.72 33.24 17.42
C ILE A 114 1.60 34.58 18.19
N PRO A 115 2.71 35.26 18.53
CA PRO A 115 2.64 36.57 19.18
C PRO A 115 1.82 37.55 18.36
N LEU A 116 0.93 38.32 19.01
CA LEU A 116 0.00 39.20 18.28
C LEU A 116 0.72 40.27 17.46
N GLU A 117 1.90 40.72 17.91
CA GLU A 117 2.75 41.67 17.18
C GLU A 117 3.46 41.08 15.94
N ALA A 118 3.44 39.76 15.77
CA ALA A 118 4.05 39.07 14.63
C ALA A 118 3.17 39.12 13.37
N PHE A 119 1.86 39.33 13.52
CA PHE A 119 0.93 39.39 12.41
C PHE A 119 1.07 40.68 11.60
N THR A 120 0.89 40.57 10.29
CA THR A 120 0.73 41.72 9.38
C THR A 120 -0.70 41.67 8.84
N LEU A 121 -1.61 42.35 9.52
CA LEU A 121 -3.03 42.32 9.20
C LEU A 121 -3.33 43.14 7.94
N HIS A 122 -4.14 42.59 7.04
CA HIS A 122 -4.54 43.29 5.84
C HIS A 122 -5.49 44.45 6.16
N GLU A 123 -5.08 45.68 5.83
CA GLU A 123 -5.72 46.95 6.24
C GLU A 123 -7.21 47.07 5.90
N LYS A 124 -7.71 46.33 4.91
CA LYS A 124 -9.13 46.37 4.48
C LYS A 124 -9.93 45.14 4.85
N GLN A 125 -9.29 44.04 5.23
CA GLN A 125 -9.97 42.75 5.42
C GLN A 125 -10.02 42.33 6.88
N VAL A 126 -8.96 42.58 7.65
CA VAL A 126 -8.84 42.12 9.04
C VAL A 126 -8.54 43.30 9.95
N SER A 127 -9.45 43.57 10.90
CA SER A 127 -9.32 44.66 11.87
C SER A 127 -8.59 44.24 13.15
N ALA A 128 -8.75 42.97 13.56
CA ALA A 128 -8.11 42.42 14.76
C ALA A 128 -8.06 40.89 14.71
N VAL A 129 -7.14 40.32 15.50
CA VAL A 129 -7.07 38.87 15.79
C VAL A 129 -6.93 38.65 17.29
N LYS A 130 -7.44 37.51 17.78
CA LYS A 130 -7.22 37.07 19.16
C LYS A 130 -7.30 35.55 19.25
N TYR A 131 -6.76 35.02 20.34
CA TYR A 131 -6.93 33.62 20.71
C TYR A 131 -8.12 33.46 21.65
N LEU A 132 -8.90 32.40 21.45
CA LEU A 132 -9.99 32.00 22.33
C LEU A 132 -9.92 30.49 22.56
N SER A 133 -10.26 30.03 23.76
CA SER A 133 -10.33 28.59 24.01
C SER A 133 -11.29 27.94 23.02
N TYR A 134 -10.93 26.77 22.48
CA TYR A 134 -11.81 26.10 21.52
C TYR A 134 -13.15 25.70 22.16
N ASP A 135 -13.16 25.35 23.46
CA ASP A 135 -14.38 25.04 24.21
C ASP A 135 -15.27 26.28 24.40
N GLU A 136 -14.66 27.44 24.69
CA GLU A 136 -15.39 28.71 24.79
C GLU A 136 -15.99 29.11 23.44
N TYR A 137 -15.23 28.95 22.36
CA TYR A 137 -15.69 29.27 21.01
C TYR A 137 -16.78 28.31 20.52
N LYS A 138 -16.66 27.00 20.80
CA LYS A 138 -17.71 25.99 20.56
C LYS A 138 -19.02 26.39 21.25
N GLY A 139 -18.95 26.90 22.49
CA GLY A 139 -20.11 27.40 23.23
C GLY A 139 -20.73 28.68 22.64
N LEU A 140 -19.93 29.58 22.07
CA LEU A 140 -20.42 30.77 21.37
C LEU A 140 -21.17 30.41 20.07
N LEU A 141 -20.62 29.47 19.30
CA LEU A 141 -21.23 29.03 18.03
C LEU A 141 -22.54 28.27 18.24
N ALA A 142 -22.69 27.51 19.34
CA ALA A 142 -23.93 26.81 19.66
C ALA A 142 -25.17 27.73 19.71
N ASN A 143 -24.98 29.05 19.88
CA ASN A 143 -26.04 30.05 19.91
C ASN A 143 -26.19 30.85 18.60
N GLN A 144 -25.32 30.66 17.60
CA GLN A 144 -25.25 31.50 16.38
C GLN A 144 -25.15 30.72 15.06
N ASP A 145 -24.60 29.50 15.08
CA ASP A 145 -24.30 28.70 13.88
C ASP A 145 -24.42 27.21 14.25
N SER A 146 -25.59 26.62 13.99
CA SER A 146 -25.94 25.28 14.48
C SER A 146 -25.21 24.18 13.69
N GLY A 147 -23.96 23.92 14.04
CA GLY A 147 -23.26 22.68 13.67
C GLY A 147 -22.29 22.77 12.48
N ARG A 148 -22.14 23.92 11.82
CA ARG A 148 -21.28 24.11 10.65
C ARG A 148 -19.83 23.63 10.84
N HIS A 149 -19.29 23.89 12.03
CA HIS A 149 -17.91 23.55 12.41
C HIS A 149 -17.83 22.48 13.50
N ALA A 150 -18.91 21.72 13.74
CA ALA A 150 -18.93 20.68 14.79
C ALA A 150 -17.80 19.64 14.61
N GLN A 151 -17.57 19.23 13.35
CA GLN A 151 -16.53 18.25 13.00
C GLN A 151 -15.12 18.72 13.40
N LEU A 152 -14.78 20.00 13.22
CA LEU A 152 -13.49 20.56 13.67
C LEU A 152 -13.26 20.33 15.16
N PHE A 153 -14.26 20.63 15.99
CA PHE A 153 -14.15 20.50 17.44
C PHE A 153 -14.05 19.05 17.88
N ASP A 154 -14.78 18.15 17.24
CA ASP A 154 -14.72 16.71 17.54
C ASP A 154 -13.35 16.13 17.15
N ILE A 155 -12.74 16.61 16.06
CA ILE A 155 -11.38 16.27 15.65
C ILE A 155 -10.36 16.72 16.70
N ILE A 156 -10.42 17.97 17.17
CA ILE A 156 -9.52 18.49 18.21
C ILE A 156 -9.68 17.69 19.52
N GLU A 157 -10.92 17.45 19.94
CA GLU A 157 -11.24 16.70 21.17
C GLU A 157 -10.73 15.25 21.10
N LYS A 158 -10.96 14.56 19.99
CA LYS A 158 -10.45 13.19 19.75
C LYS A 158 -8.93 13.13 19.82
N ARG A 159 -8.20 14.15 19.38
CA ARG A 159 -6.72 14.16 19.37
C ARG A 159 -6.10 14.44 20.73
N TYR A 160 -6.63 15.44 21.45
CA TYR A 160 -5.97 15.99 22.64
C TYR A 160 -6.61 15.59 23.97
N LYS A 161 -7.82 15.01 23.97
CA LYS A 161 -8.46 14.47 25.18
C LYS A 161 -8.51 12.93 25.24
N GLU A 162 -7.87 12.23 24.30
CA GLU A 162 -7.91 10.77 24.25
C GLU A 162 -7.18 10.11 25.44
N ASN A 163 -7.70 8.99 25.91
CA ASN A 163 -7.10 8.23 27.01
C ASN A 163 -5.87 7.44 26.51
N THR A 164 -4.67 7.84 26.95
CA THR A 164 -3.39 7.19 26.64
C THR A 164 -3.43 5.67 26.85
N GLY A 165 -4.07 5.18 27.92
CA GLY A 165 -4.16 3.74 28.20
C GLY A 165 -5.02 2.99 27.19
N ALA A 166 -6.10 3.61 26.70
CA ALA A 166 -6.92 3.04 25.62
C ALA A 166 -6.14 2.99 24.30
N ARG A 167 -5.41 4.06 23.95
CA ARG A 167 -4.54 4.09 22.76
C ARG A 167 -3.46 2.99 22.80
N SER A 168 -2.76 2.85 23.93
CA SER A 168 -1.75 1.81 24.12
C SER A 168 -2.33 0.40 23.98
N SER A 169 -3.50 0.14 24.57
CA SER A 169 -4.19 -1.16 24.45
C SER A 169 -4.56 -1.49 23.00
N THR A 170 -5.06 -0.50 22.25
CA THR A 170 -5.37 -0.65 20.83
C THR A 170 -4.12 -0.99 20.01
N LEU A 171 -3.03 -0.23 20.17
CA LEU A 171 -1.78 -0.50 19.45
C LEU A 171 -1.17 -1.86 19.82
N GLN A 172 -1.25 -2.28 21.09
CA GLN A 172 -0.81 -3.61 21.51
C GLN A 172 -1.60 -4.72 20.82
N LYS A 173 -2.94 -4.59 20.74
CA LYS A 173 -3.78 -5.55 20.00
C LYS A 173 -3.44 -5.56 18.50
N GLN A 174 -3.14 -4.40 17.93
CA GLN A 174 -2.76 -4.31 16.52
C GLN A 174 -1.40 -4.96 16.25
N LEU A 175 -0.42 -4.72 17.13
CA LEU A 175 0.93 -5.31 17.07
C LEU A 175 0.91 -6.83 17.30
N SER A 176 0.08 -7.34 18.21
CA SER A 176 0.00 -8.78 18.50
C SER A 176 -0.49 -9.62 17.31
N ARG A 177 -1.00 -8.98 16.25
CA ARG A 177 -1.31 -9.64 14.98
C ARG A 177 -0.06 -9.97 14.16
N TYR A 178 1.10 -9.46 14.53
CA TYR A 178 2.37 -9.74 13.88
C TYR A 178 3.29 -10.51 14.84
N ALA A 179 3.65 -11.73 14.48
CA ALA A 179 4.66 -12.49 15.22
C ALA A 179 6.05 -11.88 14.94
N PRO A 180 6.83 -11.46 15.96
CA PRO A 180 8.19 -11.01 15.74
C PRO A 180 9.12 -12.20 15.46
N ILE A 181 9.82 -12.19 14.32
CA ILE A 181 10.68 -13.31 13.89
C ILE A 181 12.10 -12.84 13.61
N SER A 182 13.10 -13.64 13.95
CA SER A 182 14.50 -13.36 13.59
C SER A 182 14.94 -14.23 12.42
N LEU A 183 15.16 -13.64 11.26
CA LEU A 183 15.59 -14.36 10.05
C LEU A 183 17.12 -14.44 9.97
N ASN A 184 17.68 -15.52 10.50
CA ASN A 184 19.12 -15.81 10.46
C ASN A 184 19.48 -16.64 9.22
N ALA A 185 19.36 -16.06 8.03
CA ALA A 185 19.76 -16.74 6.80
C ALA A 185 21.26 -17.06 6.83
N GLU A 186 21.61 -18.32 6.60
CA GLU A 186 23.00 -18.72 6.45
C GLU A 186 23.59 -18.17 5.15
N LEU A 187 24.80 -17.63 5.22
CA LEU A 187 25.56 -17.16 4.05
C LEU A 187 26.34 -18.29 3.36
N THR A 188 25.94 -19.54 3.60
CA THR A 188 26.60 -20.74 3.09
C THR A 188 26.52 -20.76 1.57
N GLY A 189 27.65 -21.03 0.91
CA GLY A 189 27.74 -21.06 -0.56
C GLY A 189 28.07 -19.73 -1.23
N LEU A 190 28.08 -18.60 -0.50
CA LEU A 190 28.65 -17.35 -1.03
C LEU A 190 30.18 -17.41 -1.07
N THR A 191 30.75 -16.91 -2.17
CA THR A 191 32.19 -16.62 -2.25
C THR A 191 32.56 -15.47 -1.32
N ASP A 192 33.83 -15.33 -0.96
CA ASP A 192 34.26 -14.20 -0.12
C ASP A 192 34.04 -12.85 -0.82
N SER A 193 34.24 -12.79 -2.14
CA SER A 193 33.90 -11.62 -2.94
C SER A 193 32.39 -11.29 -2.91
N ASP A 194 31.51 -12.30 -2.93
CA ASP A 194 30.06 -12.04 -2.89
C ASP A 194 29.61 -11.63 -1.49
N LYS A 195 30.27 -12.11 -0.42
CA LYS A 195 30.03 -11.61 0.94
C LYS A 195 30.46 -10.15 1.10
N GLU A 196 31.58 -9.77 0.48
CA GLU A 196 32.00 -8.36 0.45
C GLU A 196 31.06 -7.50 -0.39
N ALA A 197 30.60 -7.99 -1.55
CA ALA A 197 29.60 -7.31 -2.38
C ALA A 197 28.25 -7.15 -1.64
N LEU A 198 27.81 -8.17 -0.89
CA LEU A 198 26.58 -8.16 -0.09
C LEU A 198 26.53 -6.96 0.87
N VAL A 199 27.66 -6.56 1.46
CA VAL A 199 27.72 -5.37 2.34
C VAL A 199 27.25 -4.12 1.62
N PHE A 200 27.67 -3.93 0.37
CA PHE A 200 27.29 -2.76 -0.43
C PHE A 200 25.87 -2.88 -0.98
N VAL A 201 25.43 -4.09 -1.35
CA VAL A 201 24.05 -4.35 -1.76
C VAL A 201 23.05 -4.05 -0.64
N VAL A 202 23.30 -4.51 0.59
CA VAL A 202 22.44 -4.21 1.75
C VAL A 202 22.41 -2.71 2.04
N LYS A 203 23.55 -2.02 1.92
CA LYS A 203 23.59 -0.55 2.06
C LYS A 203 22.82 0.17 0.96
N ALA A 204 22.83 -0.34 -0.27
CA ALA A 204 22.03 0.21 -1.36
C ALA A 204 20.53 -0.02 -1.11
N ALA A 205 20.13 -1.22 -0.68
CA ALA A 205 18.77 -1.54 -0.29
C ALA A 205 18.27 -0.63 0.85
N ALA A 206 19.10 -0.32 1.85
CA ALA A 206 18.72 0.62 2.92
C ALA A 206 18.47 2.06 2.42
N VAL A 207 19.05 2.45 1.27
CA VAL A 207 18.73 3.75 0.63
C VAL A 207 17.36 3.71 -0.05
N ILE A 208 16.91 2.55 -0.53
CA ILE A 208 15.57 2.37 -1.14
C ILE A 208 14.47 2.65 -0.10
N ASP A 209 14.69 2.33 1.18
CA ASP A 209 13.76 2.69 2.26
C ASP A 209 13.51 4.20 2.31
N GLU A 210 14.55 5.03 2.18
CA GLU A 210 14.41 6.50 2.17
C GLU A 210 13.55 7.00 1.01
N ILE A 211 13.71 6.40 -0.17
CA ILE A 211 12.90 6.72 -1.35
C ILE A 211 11.44 6.31 -1.14
N PHE A 212 11.22 5.10 -0.63
CA PHE A 212 9.88 4.60 -0.38
C PHE A 212 9.12 5.41 0.69
N TYR A 213 9.81 5.87 1.75
CA TYR A 213 9.17 6.75 2.73
C TYR A 213 8.64 8.02 2.05
N LEU A 214 9.42 8.62 1.14
CA LEU A 214 8.99 9.78 0.34
C LEU A 214 7.84 9.42 -0.61
N GLN A 215 7.88 8.27 -1.27
CA GLN A 215 6.80 7.83 -2.17
C GLN A 215 5.48 7.60 -1.45
N SER A 216 5.53 7.04 -0.23
CA SER A 216 4.36 6.76 0.60
C SER A 216 3.64 8.05 0.98
N TRP A 217 4.37 9.05 1.47
CA TRP A 217 3.82 10.36 1.84
C TRP A 217 4.91 11.41 2.06
N TYR A 218 4.67 12.66 1.63
CA TYR A 218 5.64 13.75 1.64
C TYR A 218 6.35 13.97 3.00
N SER A 219 5.59 14.03 4.11
CA SER A 219 6.18 14.29 5.44
C SER A 219 6.53 13.01 6.21
N ASN A 220 6.40 11.84 5.59
CA ASN A 220 6.66 10.55 6.24
C ASN A 220 8.12 10.41 6.75
N PRO A 221 9.16 10.89 6.05
CA PRO A 221 10.51 10.87 6.60
C PRO A 221 10.64 11.69 7.90
N SER A 222 10.00 12.87 7.96
CA SER A 222 9.99 13.68 9.18
C SER A 222 9.24 12.99 10.31
N LEU A 223 8.10 12.35 10.02
CA LEU A 223 7.36 11.56 11.00
C LEU A 223 8.18 10.37 11.53
N ARG A 224 8.84 9.62 10.64
CA ARG A 224 9.73 8.50 11.02
C ARG A 224 10.79 8.96 12.00
N ASP A 225 11.52 10.01 11.64
CA ASP A 225 12.65 10.49 12.43
C ASP A 225 12.17 10.98 13.80
N TRP A 226 11.03 11.68 13.84
CA TRP A 226 10.37 12.08 15.06
C TRP A 226 10.00 10.89 15.96
N LEU A 227 9.28 9.91 15.42
CA LEU A 227 8.86 8.71 16.19
C LEU A 227 10.07 7.92 16.69
N LYS A 228 11.14 7.83 15.90
CA LYS A 228 12.37 7.14 16.29
C LYS A 228 13.08 7.86 17.43
N GLU A 229 13.20 9.18 17.35
CA GLU A 229 13.85 9.99 18.39
C GLU A 229 13.09 9.94 19.73
N HIS A 230 11.76 9.90 19.68
CA HIS A 230 10.89 9.94 20.85
C HIS A 230 10.40 8.54 21.30
N ALA A 231 10.90 7.46 20.67
CA ALA A 231 10.42 6.10 20.89
C ALA A 231 10.53 5.63 22.36
N ASP A 232 11.51 6.17 23.09
CA ASP A 232 11.81 5.77 24.47
C ASP A 232 11.19 6.72 25.54
N GLU A 233 10.38 7.71 25.13
CA GLU A 233 9.77 8.68 26.06
C GLU A 233 8.61 8.11 26.88
N SER A 234 7.83 7.19 26.29
CA SER A 234 6.73 6.50 26.97
C SER A 234 6.44 5.13 26.34
N GLU A 235 5.71 4.27 27.05
CA GLU A 235 5.22 3.01 26.48
C GLU A 235 4.33 3.24 25.25
N LEU A 236 3.55 4.34 25.23
CA LEU A 236 2.74 4.67 24.06
C LEU A 236 3.64 4.99 22.85
N ASP A 237 4.70 5.77 23.03
CA ASP A 237 5.59 6.19 21.94
C ASP A 237 6.41 5.01 21.41
N LYS A 238 6.81 4.08 22.28
CA LYS A 238 7.41 2.81 21.88
C LYS A 238 6.48 1.97 21.02
N LEU A 239 5.19 1.91 21.36
CA LEU A 239 4.18 1.19 20.58
C LEU A 239 3.92 1.88 19.22
N LYS A 240 3.84 3.22 19.19
CA LYS A 240 3.72 4.00 17.94
C LYS A 240 4.89 3.69 17.01
N TRP A 241 6.12 3.75 17.52
CA TRP A 241 7.33 3.46 16.76
C TRP A 241 7.36 2.01 16.25
N SER A 242 7.03 1.04 17.11
CA SER A 242 7.03 -0.38 16.75
C SER A 242 6.02 -0.68 15.64
N TYR A 243 4.82 -0.09 15.71
CA TYR A 243 3.79 -0.30 14.70
C TYR A 243 4.06 0.49 13.41
N TYR A 244 4.65 1.68 13.52
CA TYR A 244 5.15 2.44 12.38
C TYR A 244 6.21 1.65 11.60
N LEU A 245 7.17 0.99 12.27
CA LEU A 245 8.20 0.19 11.61
C LEU A 245 7.63 -0.90 10.70
N ILE A 246 6.55 -1.56 11.14
CA ILE A 246 5.86 -2.59 10.35
C ILE A 246 5.15 -1.97 9.15
N ASN A 247 4.41 -0.88 9.36
CA ASN A 247 3.57 -0.29 8.31
C ASN A 247 4.31 0.70 7.39
N LYS A 248 5.54 1.10 7.75
CA LYS A 248 6.38 2.13 7.09
C LYS A 248 5.66 3.45 6.82
N SER A 249 4.56 3.67 7.51
CA SER A 249 3.62 4.77 7.35
C SER A 249 2.67 4.73 8.55
N PRO A 250 1.90 5.80 8.77
CA PRO A 250 0.99 5.85 9.91
C PRO A 250 -0.41 5.25 9.66
N TRP A 251 -0.56 4.52 8.55
CA TRP A 251 -1.79 3.81 8.19
C TRP A 251 -1.59 2.31 8.34
N SER A 252 -2.58 1.62 8.91
CA SER A 252 -2.52 0.18 9.15
C SER A 252 -2.74 -0.60 7.87
N SER A 253 -1.78 -1.45 7.50
CA SER A 253 -1.87 -2.33 6.33
C SER A 253 -2.89 -3.46 6.51
N LEU A 254 -3.31 -3.77 7.75
CA LEU A 254 -4.32 -4.80 8.06
C LEU A 254 -5.71 -4.22 8.36
N ASP A 255 -5.83 -2.90 8.53
CA ASP A 255 -7.10 -2.24 8.88
C ASP A 255 -7.52 -1.26 7.77
N GLU A 256 -7.49 -1.70 6.52
CA GLU A 256 -7.96 -0.92 5.35
C GLU A 256 -7.30 0.47 5.24
N GLU A 257 -6.01 0.57 5.59
CA GLU A 257 -5.26 1.84 5.63
C GLU A 257 -5.86 2.89 6.58
N THR A 258 -6.58 2.47 7.61
CA THR A 258 -7.02 3.37 8.68
C THR A 258 -5.79 3.92 9.41
N ALA A 259 -5.76 5.23 9.63
CA ALA A 259 -4.71 5.89 10.39
C ALA A 259 -4.74 5.45 11.86
N PHE A 260 -3.57 5.11 12.41
CA PHE A 260 -3.39 4.83 13.85
C PHE A 260 -2.67 5.97 14.59
N LEU A 261 -2.21 6.99 13.84
CA LEU A 261 -1.66 8.24 14.36
C LEU A 261 -2.50 9.43 13.86
N THR A 262 -2.26 10.60 14.45
CA THR A 262 -2.89 11.87 14.04
C THR A 262 -1.84 12.98 13.95
N THR A 263 -2.22 14.18 13.52
CA THR A 263 -1.35 15.37 13.53
C THR A 263 -0.73 15.66 14.91
N ALA A 264 -1.42 15.30 16.00
CA ALA A 264 -0.89 15.45 17.36
C ALA A 264 0.32 14.55 17.65
N ASP A 265 0.46 13.44 16.92
CA ASP A 265 1.61 12.52 17.02
C ASP A 265 2.72 12.86 16.01
N SER A 266 2.51 13.86 15.15
CA SER A 266 3.39 14.19 14.03
C SER A 266 4.59 15.05 14.45
N ALA A 267 5.56 15.15 13.54
CA ALA A 267 6.80 15.88 13.76
C ALA A 267 6.58 17.37 14.00
N ILE A 268 7.32 17.95 14.94
CA ILE A 268 7.37 19.40 15.15
C ILE A 268 8.39 20.00 14.18
N ARG A 269 8.00 21.06 13.48
CA ARG A 269 8.84 21.80 12.54
C ARG A 269 8.88 23.28 12.88
N LEU A 270 10.05 23.91 12.74
CA LEU A 270 10.27 25.34 12.97
C LEU A 270 10.42 26.10 11.65
N VAL A 271 9.66 27.18 11.48
CA VAL A 271 9.81 28.13 10.38
C VAL A 271 10.19 29.49 10.95
N SER A 272 11.47 29.85 10.84
CA SER A 272 12.00 31.08 11.44
C SER A 272 11.46 32.37 10.82
N ALA A 273 11.06 32.34 9.55
CA ALA A 273 10.57 33.50 8.80
C ALA A 273 9.07 33.39 8.42
N ALA A 274 8.27 32.72 9.26
CA ALA A 274 6.84 32.53 8.97
C ALA A 274 6.04 33.85 9.04
N THR A 275 6.47 34.81 9.85
CA THR A 275 5.77 36.07 10.13
C THR A 275 6.76 37.22 10.33
N LYS A 276 6.29 38.40 10.76
CA LYS A 276 7.18 39.50 11.13
C LYS A 276 8.09 39.10 12.31
N PRO A 277 9.39 39.43 12.28
CA PRO A 277 10.29 39.12 13.39
C PRO A 277 9.83 39.75 14.71
N VAL A 278 9.77 38.93 15.76
CA VAL A 278 9.48 39.36 17.13
C VAL A 278 10.71 39.11 18.01
N LYS A 279 11.09 40.11 18.80
CA LYS A 279 12.31 40.05 19.61
C LYS A 279 12.23 38.90 20.62
N GLY A 280 13.16 37.95 20.52
CA GLY A 280 13.27 36.81 21.45
C GLY A 280 12.42 35.59 21.05
N TRP A 281 11.67 35.66 19.95
CA TRP A 281 10.91 34.53 19.40
C TRP A 281 11.63 33.96 18.18
N LYS A 282 11.84 32.64 18.15
CA LYS A 282 12.69 31.96 17.16
C LYS A 282 12.00 31.70 15.81
N GLY A 283 10.69 31.89 15.76
CA GLY A 283 9.83 31.54 14.64
C GLY A 283 8.66 30.68 15.08
N LEU A 284 7.90 30.22 14.09
CA LEU A 284 6.68 29.46 14.32
C LEU A 284 6.98 27.96 14.32
N GLU A 285 6.68 27.30 15.44
CA GLU A 285 6.67 25.84 15.54
C GLU A 285 5.28 25.28 15.24
N TYR A 286 5.21 24.28 14.38
CA TYR A 286 3.95 23.65 13.96
C TYR A 286 4.10 22.13 13.83
N ARG A 287 2.99 21.41 13.93
CA ARG A 287 2.92 19.97 13.63
C ARG A 287 2.81 19.79 12.12
N ALA A 288 3.67 18.95 11.53
CA ALA A 288 3.50 18.54 10.15
C ALA A 288 2.13 17.85 10.00
N ALA A 289 1.25 18.44 9.20
CA ALA A 289 -0.12 18.04 8.96
C ALA A 289 -0.20 16.58 8.56
N PHE A 290 -1.14 15.84 9.13
CA PHE A 290 -1.33 14.43 8.89
C PHE A 290 -2.70 14.21 8.24
N PRO A 291 -2.78 13.65 7.02
CA PRO A 291 -4.09 13.36 6.43
C PRO A 291 -4.70 12.10 7.09
N GLU A 292 -5.91 12.23 7.65
CA GLU A 292 -6.62 11.10 8.28
C GLU A 292 -6.84 9.94 7.28
N PRO A 293 -7.43 10.16 6.09
CA PRO A 293 -7.36 9.17 5.02
C PRO A 293 -6.00 9.22 4.33
N LYS A 294 -5.41 8.05 4.06
CA LYS A 294 -4.21 7.97 3.24
C LYS A 294 -4.47 8.59 1.84
N PRO A 295 -3.60 9.48 1.34
CA PRO A 295 -3.75 10.03 -0.01
C PRO A 295 -3.76 8.91 -1.06
N ARG A 296 -4.78 8.90 -1.93
CA ARG A 296 -4.94 7.83 -2.94
C ARG A 296 -3.79 7.80 -3.95
N GLY A 297 -3.25 8.96 -4.30
CA GLY A 297 -2.07 9.08 -5.17
C GLY A 297 -0.74 8.91 -4.43
N SER A 298 -0.76 8.55 -3.14
CA SER A 298 0.40 8.62 -2.25
C SER A 298 1.14 9.96 -2.42
N ASN A 299 2.45 9.97 -2.67
CA ASN A 299 3.21 11.17 -3.03
C ASN A 299 3.67 11.16 -4.50
N PHE A 300 2.99 10.43 -5.37
CA PHE A 300 3.32 10.39 -6.80
C PHE A 300 2.68 11.53 -7.61
N TYR A 301 1.65 12.15 -7.05
CA TYR A 301 0.86 13.22 -7.65
C TYR A 301 0.69 14.35 -6.62
N PRO A 302 0.30 15.57 -7.04
CA PRO A 302 -0.08 16.61 -6.10
C PRO A 302 -1.24 16.13 -5.22
N PRO A 303 -1.22 16.39 -3.90
CA PRO A 303 -2.15 15.80 -2.94
C PRO A 303 -3.62 16.22 -3.14
N ASP A 304 -3.83 17.34 -3.83
CA ASP A 304 -5.15 17.91 -4.16
C ASP A 304 -5.57 17.67 -5.62
N MET A 305 -4.76 16.95 -6.40
CA MET A 305 -5.06 16.62 -7.79
C MET A 305 -6.13 15.53 -7.87
N ASP A 306 -7.16 15.78 -8.66
CA ASP A 306 -8.17 14.76 -8.98
C ASP A 306 -7.93 14.11 -10.35
N LYS A 307 -8.72 13.07 -10.66
CA LYS A 307 -8.58 12.36 -11.93
C LYS A 307 -8.92 13.22 -13.14
N THR A 308 -9.91 14.11 -13.01
CA THR A 308 -10.39 14.94 -14.11
C THR A 308 -9.33 15.95 -14.53
N GLU A 309 -8.67 16.55 -13.55
CA GLU A 309 -7.56 17.47 -13.77
C GLU A 309 -6.41 16.79 -14.51
N PHE A 310 -5.98 15.60 -14.03
CA PHE A 310 -4.91 14.84 -14.69
C PHE A 310 -5.27 14.46 -16.12
N GLU A 311 -6.48 13.96 -16.36
CA GLU A 311 -6.92 13.56 -17.70
C GLU A 311 -7.00 14.76 -18.65
N THR A 312 -7.54 15.90 -18.19
CA THR A 312 -7.61 17.14 -19.00
C THR A 312 -6.23 17.65 -19.36
N TRP A 313 -5.30 17.67 -18.41
CA TRP A 313 -3.91 18.05 -18.65
C TRP A 313 -3.22 17.09 -19.62
N LYS A 314 -3.37 15.78 -19.42
CA LYS A 314 -2.77 14.75 -20.26
C LYS A 314 -3.25 14.84 -21.71
N GLU A 315 -4.53 15.16 -21.96
CA GLU A 315 -5.07 15.33 -23.31
C GLU A 315 -4.40 16.46 -24.11
N ASN A 316 -3.82 17.45 -23.43
CA ASN A 316 -3.08 18.55 -24.05
C ASN A 316 -1.60 18.23 -24.33
N LEU A 317 -1.09 17.11 -23.83
CA LEU A 317 0.32 16.71 -24.01
C LEU A 317 0.57 16.00 -25.34
N GLU A 318 1.81 16.07 -25.83
CA GLU A 318 2.26 15.25 -26.95
C GLU A 318 2.32 13.75 -26.57
N LYS A 319 2.26 12.86 -27.55
CA LYS A 319 2.14 11.40 -27.28
C LYS A 319 3.24 10.81 -26.41
N GLU A 320 4.48 11.28 -26.55
CA GLU A 320 5.58 10.76 -25.73
C GLU A 320 5.47 11.27 -24.29
N GLU A 321 5.08 12.53 -24.09
CA GLU A 321 4.82 13.11 -22.76
C GLU A 321 3.63 12.42 -22.08
N GLN A 322 2.57 12.06 -22.82
CA GLN A 322 1.47 11.25 -22.29
C GLN A 322 1.97 9.91 -21.76
N LYS A 323 2.86 9.25 -22.51
CA LYS A 323 3.43 7.97 -22.13
C LYS A 323 4.32 8.09 -20.89
N GLU A 324 5.09 9.18 -20.77
CA GLU A 324 5.86 9.47 -19.57
C GLU A 324 4.94 9.78 -18.37
N ALA A 325 3.87 10.54 -18.59
CA ALA A 325 2.89 10.91 -17.57
C ALA A 325 2.11 9.69 -17.05
N THR A 326 1.82 8.70 -17.89
CA THR A 326 1.15 7.44 -17.48
C THR A 326 2.13 6.29 -17.21
N GLY A 327 3.44 6.54 -17.34
CA GLY A 327 4.47 5.53 -17.16
C GLY A 327 4.81 5.26 -15.69
N PHE A 328 5.55 4.16 -15.47
CA PHE A 328 5.93 3.67 -14.15
C PHE A 328 6.90 4.57 -13.37
N PHE A 329 7.78 5.29 -14.08
CA PHE A 329 9.01 5.85 -13.51
C PHE A 329 9.03 7.38 -13.46
N SER A 330 7.88 8.00 -13.19
CA SER A 330 7.74 9.46 -13.08
C SER A 330 6.74 9.87 -12.00
N VAL A 331 6.93 11.04 -11.40
CA VAL A 331 5.93 11.71 -10.57
C VAL A 331 5.34 12.89 -11.33
N ILE A 332 4.14 13.31 -10.92
CA ILE A 332 3.49 14.51 -11.44
C ILE A 332 3.57 15.60 -10.38
N LYS A 333 3.94 16.81 -10.79
CA LYS A 333 4.11 17.97 -9.90
C LYS A 333 3.43 19.21 -10.45
N ARG A 334 3.28 20.21 -9.59
CA ARG A 334 2.75 21.55 -9.92
C ARG A 334 3.84 22.60 -9.94
N HIS A 335 3.84 23.47 -10.94
CA HIS A 335 4.73 24.63 -10.98
C HIS A 335 4.42 25.60 -9.84
N SER A 336 3.14 25.82 -9.57
CA SER A 336 2.64 26.68 -8.50
C SER A 336 3.12 26.29 -7.09
N GLU A 337 3.39 25.00 -6.84
CA GLU A 337 3.97 24.52 -5.58
C GLU A 337 5.45 24.91 -5.43
N LEU A 338 6.26 24.75 -6.49
CA LEU A 338 7.67 25.14 -6.49
C LEU A 338 7.86 26.62 -6.13
N VAL A 339 7.00 27.47 -6.69
CA VAL A 339 7.04 28.93 -6.50
C VAL A 339 6.83 29.30 -5.03
N LEU A 340 5.85 28.67 -4.36
CA LEU A 340 5.50 28.94 -2.97
C LEU A 340 6.50 28.35 -1.95
N ASP A 341 7.24 27.32 -2.35
CA ASP A 341 8.27 26.70 -1.50
C ASP A 341 9.66 27.33 -1.71
N SER A 342 9.80 28.26 -2.66
CA SER A 342 11.03 29.03 -2.87
C SER A 342 11.05 30.32 -2.02
N ASP A 343 12.11 30.54 -1.24
CA ASP A 343 12.33 31.76 -0.43
C ASP A 343 12.51 33.05 -1.25
N THR A 344 12.38 32.98 -2.58
CA THR A 344 12.71 34.06 -3.52
C THR A 344 11.51 34.58 -4.32
N TYR A 345 10.28 34.34 -3.84
CA TYR A 345 9.09 34.81 -4.57
C TYR A 345 8.95 36.34 -4.54
N ASP A 346 9.30 36.96 -5.67
CA ASP A 346 8.95 38.32 -6.03
C ASP A 346 7.49 38.35 -6.51
N SER A 347 6.61 39.01 -5.75
CA SER A 347 5.16 39.05 -6.00
C SER A 347 4.74 39.68 -7.33
N GLU A 348 5.68 40.24 -8.10
CA GLU A 348 5.41 40.94 -9.36
C GLU A 348 5.58 40.06 -10.61
N LYS A 349 6.18 38.86 -10.51
CA LYS A 349 6.24 37.92 -11.64
C LYS A 349 5.01 37.00 -11.66
N LYS A 350 3.99 37.44 -12.40
CA LYS A 350 2.90 36.56 -12.87
C LYS A 350 3.46 35.59 -13.91
N GLU A 351 4.07 34.50 -13.49
CA GLU A 351 4.21 33.33 -14.37
C GLU A 351 2.83 32.65 -14.40
N SER A 352 2.07 32.97 -15.46
CA SER A 352 0.90 32.20 -15.85
C SER A 352 1.43 30.97 -16.56
N TYR A 353 1.46 29.84 -15.86
CA TYR A 353 1.62 28.54 -16.51
C TYR A 353 0.27 28.22 -17.16
N ASP A 354 0.23 28.09 -18.49
CA ASP A 354 -0.98 27.68 -19.22
C ASP A 354 -1.42 26.26 -18.80
N ASP A 355 -0.46 25.42 -18.36
CA ASP A 355 -0.66 24.12 -17.71
C ASP A 355 0.18 24.03 -16.42
N ASP A 356 -0.47 23.92 -15.25
CA ASP A 356 0.23 23.92 -13.95
C ASP A 356 0.94 22.59 -13.65
N LEU A 357 0.50 21.48 -14.24
CA LEU A 357 1.08 20.14 -14.04
C LEU A 357 2.26 19.86 -14.98
N TYR A 358 3.24 19.09 -14.50
CA TYR A 358 4.37 18.60 -15.30
C TYR A 358 4.90 17.25 -14.78
N VAL A 359 5.61 16.53 -15.66
CA VAL A 359 6.25 15.23 -15.39
C VAL A 359 7.65 15.43 -14.83
N VAL A 360 8.02 14.66 -13.80
CA VAL A 360 9.41 14.55 -13.30
C VAL A 360 9.82 13.08 -13.27
N PRO A 361 10.87 12.66 -13.99
CA PRO A 361 11.34 11.28 -13.95
C PRO A 361 11.94 10.94 -12.58
N TYR A 362 11.86 9.67 -12.16
CA TYR A 362 12.37 9.21 -10.87
C TYR A 362 13.86 9.48 -10.68
N SER A 363 14.66 9.34 -11.74
CA SER A 363 16.10 9.66 -11.74
C SER A 363 16.41 11.11 -11.36
N GLU A 364 15.48 12.03 -11.60
CA GLU A 364 15.58 13.44 -11.20
C GLU A 364 14.95 13.67 -9.84
N GLU A 365 13.75 13.14 -9.61
CA GLU A 365 13.01 13.31 -8.35
C GLU A 365 13.80 12.80 -7.14
N TYR A 366 14.39 11.61 -7.28
CA TYR A 366 15.11 10.93 -6.21
C TYR A 366 16.63 10.97 -6.43
N LYS A 367 17.13 11.87 -7.27
CA LYS A 367 18.53 11.94 -7.72
C LYS A 367 19.58 11.79 -6.61
N PRO A 368 19.48 12.49 -5.45
CA PRO A 368 20.50 12.36 -4.41
C PRO A 368 20.58 10.94 -3.84
N LEU A 369 19.42 10.30 -3.61
CA LEU A 369 19.32 8.95 -3.07
C LEU A 369 19.74 7.91 -4.12
N LEU A 370 19.25 8.06 -5.36
CA LEU A 370 19.60 7.17 -6.47
C LEU A 370 21.08 7.23 -6.84
N THR A 371 21.72 8.40 -6.77
CA THR A 371 23.17 8.53 -6.95
C THR A 371 23.94 7.76 -5.89
N LYS A 372 23.51 7.85 -4.62
CA LYS A 372 24.12 7.09 -3.52
C LYS A 372 23.93 5.58 -3.70
N ALA A 373 22.72 5.13 -4.04
CA ALA A 373 22.43 3.72 -4.29
C ALA A 373 23.24 3.17 -5.49
N ALA A 374 23.28 3.91 -6.60
CA ALA A 374 24.05 3.55 -7.80
C ALA A 374 25.55 3.39 -7.49
N ALA A 375 26.16 4.32 -6.75
CA ALA A 375 27.56 4.20 -6.36
C ALA A 375 27.85 2.95 -5.51
N LEU A 376 26.94 2.57 -4.62
CA LEU A 376 27.05 1.35 -3.82
C LEU A 376 26.92 0.08 -4.68
N LEU A 377 25.97 0.06 -5.62
CA LEU A 377 25.78 -1.06 -6.54
C LEU A 377 26.97 -1.22 -7.51
N HIS A 378 27.51 -0.13 -8.06
CA HIS A 378 28.72 -0.19 -8.86
C HIS A 378 29.89 -0.82 -8.10
N LYS A 379 30.09 -0.37 -6.85
CA LYS A 379 31.13 -0.92 -5.99
C LYS A 379 30.92 -2.41 -5.69
N ALA A 380 29.68 -2.84 -5.45
CA ALA A 380 29.34 -4.25 -5.29
C ALA A 380 29.68 -5.06 -6.57
N GLY A 381 29.32 -4.52 -7.73
CA GLY A 381 29.62 -5.11 -9.05
C GLY A 381 31.11 -5.19 -9.37
N ASP A 382 31.92 -4.25 -8.87
CA ASP A 382 33.38 -4.29 -9.03
C ASP A 382 34.07 -5.37 -8.19
N ILE A 383 33.45 -5.73 -7.06
CA ILE A 383 33.99 -6.72 -6.10
C ILE A 383 33.63 -8.15 -6.51
N THR A 384 32.37 -8.39 -6.87
CA THR A 384 31.89 -9.74 -7.20
C THR A 384 32.66 -10.33 -8.40
N GLN A 385 32.93 -11.63 -8.32
CA GLN A 385 33.51 -12.40 -9.43
C GLN A 385 32.44 -13.13 -10.26
N SER A 386 31.16 -13.07 -9.87
CA SER A 386 30.05 -13.62 -10.65
C SER A 386 29.73 -12.70 -11.85
N PRO A 387 29.89 -13.17 -13.11
CA PRO A 387 29.71 -12.32 -14.27
C PRO A 387 28.27 -11.80 -14.42
N SER A 388 27.26 -12.64 -14.15
CA SER A 388 25.85 -12.29 -14.23
C SER A 388 25.46 -11.27 -13.15
N LEU A 389 25.93 -11.47 -11.90
CA LEU A 389 25.71 -10.54 -10.80
C LEU A 389 26.39 -9.20 -11.05
N LYS A 390 27.63 -9.21 -11.56
CA LYS A 390 28.33 -7.98 -11.94
C LYS A 390 27.54 -7.20 -12.98
N LYS A 391 27.07 -7.86 -14.04
CA LYS A 391 26.26 -7.24 -15.10
C LYS A 391 25.00 -6.61 -14.51
N LEU A 392 24.27 -7.33 -13.66
CA LEU A 392 23.08 -6.82 -12.99
C LEU A 392 23.38 -5.59 -12.14
N LEU A 393 24.37 -5.67 -11.25
CA LEU A 393 24.68 -4.58 -10.31
C LEU A 393 25.12 -3.31 -11.02
N HIS A 394 25.95 -3.42 -12.07
CA HIS A 394 26.37 -2.27 -12.88
C HIS A 394 25.21 -1.69 -13.70
N SER A 395 24.47 -2.51 -14.45
CA SER A 395 23.37 -2.01 -15.27
C SER A 395 22.22 -1.45 -14.45
N LYS A 396 21.93 -1.99 -13.26
CA LYS A 396 20.91 -1.43 -12.36
C LYS A 396 21.33 -0.08 -11.77
N ALA A 397 22.61 0.08 -11.46
CA ALA A 397 23.16 1.37 -11.03
C ALA A 397 23.02 2.44 -12.13
N ASP A 398 23.32 2.08 -13.38
CA ASP A 398 23.14 2.96 -14.54
C ASP A 398 21.66 3.28 -14.81
N ALA A 399 20.75 2.31 -14.62
CA ALA A 399 19.30 2.49 -14.75
C ALA A 399 18.75 3.52 -13.75
N PHE A 400 19.24 3.54 -12.51
CA PHE A 400 18.84 4.53 -11.51
C PHE A 400 19.12 5.98 -11.94
N LEU A 401 20.15 6.19 -12.75
CA LEU A 401 20.55 7.53 -13.20
C LEU A 401 19.98 7.90 -14.57
N SER A 402 19.70 6.91 -15.42
CA SER A 402 19.15 7.11 -16.77
C SER A 402 17.62 7.05 -16.83
N ASN A 403 16.96 6.50 -15.80
CA ASN A 403 15.52 6.23 -15.75
C ASN A 403 15.03 5.13 -16.71
N ASP A 404 15.91 4.44 -17.43
CA ASP A 404 15.57 3.30 -18.28
C ASP A 404 16.05 1.99 -17.65
N TYR A 405 15.08 1.15 -17.27
CA TYR A 405 15.33 -0.08 -16.53
C TYR A 405 15.44 -1.31 -17.43
N TYR A 406 15.19 -1.19 -18.75
CA TYR A 406 15.05 -2.33 -19.65
C TYR A 406 16.25 -3.29 -19.61
N GLU A 407 17.47 -2.78 -19.85
CA GLU A 407 18.69 -3.60 -19.87
C GLU A 407 19.01 -4.21 -18.50
N SER A 408 18.70 -3.49 -17.43
CA SER A 408 18.96 -3.96 -16.06
C SER A 408 18.02 -5.09 -15.63
N ASP A 409 16.75 -5.02 -16.03
CA ASP A 409 15.77 -6.07 -15.75
C ASP A 409 16.01 -7.30 -16.64
N MET A 410 16.47 -7.10 -17.88
CA MET A 410 17.00 -8.19 -18.71
C MET A 410 18.20 -8.87 -18.05
N ALA A 411 19.13 -8.11 -17.46
CA ALA A 411 20.24 -8.68 -16.70
C ALA A 411 19.79 -9.42 -15.42
N TRP A 412 18.71 -8.97 -14.78
CA TRP A 412 18.10 -9.65 -13.64
C TRP A 412 17.43 -10.98 -14.03
N MET A 413 16.73 -11.01 -15.17
CA MET A 413 16.16 -12.23 -15.74
C MET A 413 17.25 -13.29 -16.01
N ASP A 414 18.40 -12.86 -16.53
CA ASP A 414 19.56 -13.70 -16.84
C ASP A 414 20.45 -14.01 -15.60
N LEU A 415 20.05 -13.62 -14.39
CA LEU A 415 20.88 -13.76 -13.19
C LEU A 415 21.10 -15.25 -12.85
N ASP A 416 22.37 -15.67 -12.89
CA ASP A 416 22.84 -16.95 -12.37
C ASP A 416 23.93 -16.72 -11.32
N SER A 417 23.50 -16.58 -10.07
CA SER A 417 24.34 -16.25 -8.93
C SER A 417 23.80 -16.90 -7.67
N LYS A 418 24.67 -17.09 -6.66
CA LYS A 418 24.23 -17.47 -5.32
C LYS A 418 23.61 -16.32 -4.55
N LEU A 419 24.11 -15.10 -4.75
CA LEU A 419 23.49 -13.89 -4.23
C LEU A 419 22.41 -13.44 -5.22
N GLU A 420 21.16 -13.46 -4.79
CA GLU A 420 20.00 -12.95 -5.52
C GLU A 420 19.73 -11.51 -5.07
N VAL A 421 19.55 -10.61 -6.04
CA VAL A 421 19.29 -9.19 -5.77
C VAL A 421 18.17 -8.70 -6.68
N THR A 422 17.03 -8.37 -6.08
CA THR A 422 15.98 -7.58 -6.72
C THR A 422 16.03 -6.19 -6.10
N ILE A 423 16.20 -5.13 -6.88
CA ILE A 423 16.28 -3.76 -6.37
C ILE A 423 15.85 -2.76 -7.45
N GLY A 424 14.84 -1.94 -7.17
CA GLY A 424 14.33 -0.95 -8.12
C GLY A 424 12.86 -0.62 -7.93
N PRO A 425 12.28 0.20 -8.83
CA PRO A 425 10.85 0.49 -8.85
C PRO A 425 10.07 -0.60 -9.62
N TYR A 426 9.10 -1.25 -8.98
CA TYR A 426 8.38 -2.38 -9.57
C TYR A 426 6.86 -2.29 -9.44
N GLU A 427 6.34 -2.38 -8.22
CA GLU A 427 4.91 -2.57 -7.98
C GLU A 427 4.12 -1.26 -7.92
N THR A 428 2.89 -1.25 -8.43
CA THR A 428 2.06 -0.03 -8.50
C THR A 428 0.94 0.06 -7.47
N TYR A 429 0.89 -0.87 -6.51
CA TYR A 429 -0.18 -0.94 -5.50
C TYR A 429 -0.29 0.34 -4.64
N GLY A 430 0.80 1.10 -4.51
CA GLY A 430 0.82 2.39 -3.81
C GLY A 430 0.06 3.50 -4.53
N ASP A 431 -0.13 3.40 -5.85
CA ASP A 431 -0.93 4.33 -6.64
C ASP A 431 -2.39 3.83 -6.72
N LYS A 432 -3.20 4.21 -5.74
CA LYS A 432 -4.65 3.92 -5.72
C LYS A 432 -5.48 4.91 -6.53
N LEU A 433 -4.83 5.85 -7.22
CA LEU A 433 -5.51 6.77 -8.13
C LEU A 433 -5.62 6.13 -9.51
N PHE A 434 -4.50 5.73 -10.10
CA PHE A 434 -4.44 5.17 -11.46
C PHE A 434 -3.77 3.80 -11.57
N GLY A 435 -2.93 3.42 -10.59
CA GLY A 435 -2.11 2.22 -10.66
C GLY A 435 -0.95 2.32 -11.66
N TYR A 436 -0.53 3.54 -12.01
CA TYR A 436 0.55 3.79 -12.97
C TYR A 436 1.93 3.77 -12.31
N LYS A 437 2.05 4.28 -11.09
CA LYS A 437 3.36 4.66 -10.52
C LYS A 437 3.98 3.56 -9.69
N ALA A 438 5.21 3.19 -10.00
CA ALA A 438 5.90 2.10 -9.34
C ALA A 438 6.58 2.56 -8.04
N SER A 439 6.41 1.79 -6.97
CA SER A 439 7.12 1.94 -5.70
C SER A 439 8.52 1.31 -5.78
N PHE A 440 9.49 1.93 -5.12
CA PHE A 440 10.82 1.36 -4.93
C PHE A 440 10.80 0.27 -3.86
N GLU A 441 11.45 -0.85 -4.16
CA GLU A 441 11.61 -1.99 -3.25
C GLU A 441 12.94 -2.72 -3.48
N ALA A 442 13.31 -3.56 -2.52
CA ALA A 442 14.48 -4.40 -2.58
C ALA A 442 14.27 -5.73 -1.85
N PHE A 443 14.75 -6.82 -2.45
CA PHE A 443 14.88 -8.14 -1.85
C PHE A 443 16.29 -8.67 -2.10
N VAL A 444 16.98 -9.00 -1.01
CA VAL A 444 18.34 -9.53 -1.04
C VAL A 444 18.34 -10.87 -0.34
N GLY A 445 18.79 -11.93 -1.02
CA GLY A 445 18.78 -13.27 -0.44
C GLY A 445 19.76 -14.24 -1.08
N ILE A 446 19.83 -15.43 -0.52
CA ILE A 446 20.70 -16.52 -1.00
C ILE A 446 19.87 -17.54 -1.75
N ARG A 447 20.26 -17.86 -2.99
CA ARG A 447 19.60 -18.89 -3.78
C ARG A 447 19.74 -20.29 -3.14
N ASP A 448 18.60 -20.91 -2.87
CA ASP A 448 18.49 -22.32 -2.49
C ASP A 448 18.43 -23.17 -3.78
N ASP A 449 19.57 -23.73 -4.20
CA ASP A 449 19.63 -24.54 -5.43
C ASP A 449 18.80 -25.82 -5.31
N LYS A 450 18.67 -26.40 -4.11
CA LYS A 450 17.90 -27.64 -3.93
C LYS A 450 16.43 -27.35 -4.17
N ALA A 451 15.89 -26.33 -3.51
CA ALA A 451 14.50 -25.92 -3.70
C ALA A 451 14.26 -25.42 -5.13
N THR A 452 15.14 -24.57 -5.66
CA THR A 452 15.05 -24.08 -7.05
C THR A 452 15.01 -25.23 -8.07
N ASN A 453 15.87 -26.25 -7.92
CA ASN A 453 15.86 -27.42 -8.80
C ASN A 453 14.61 -28.28 -8.65
N GLN A 454 14.04 -28.38 -7.44
CA GLN A 454 12.74 -29.04 -7.25
C GLN A 454 11.63 -28.29 -8.00
N LEU A 455 11.72 -26.97 -8.14
CA LEU A 455 10.69 -26.17 -8.82
C LEU A 455 10.76 -26.31 -10.33
N LYS A 456 11.95 -26.55 -10.87
CA LYS A 456 12.15 -26.81 -12.30
C LYS A 456 11.25 -27.94 -12.81
N LEU A 457 10.90 -28.91 -11.95
CA LEU A 457 9.91 -29.93 -12.26
C LEU A 457 8.56 -29.33 -12.71
N PHE A 458 8.05 -28.32 -12.02
CA PHE A 458 6.76 -27.70 -12.37
C PHE A 458 6.85 -26.95 -13.69
N GLY A 459 7.89 -26.12 -13.85
CA GLY A 459 8.15 -25.39 -15.09
C GLY A 459 8.28 -26.32 -16.30
N ASP A 460 9.09 -27.37 -16.19
CA ASP A 460 9.31 -28.36 -17.25
C ASP A 460 8.03 -29.13 -17.63
N ASN A 461 7.01 -29.16 -16.75
CA ASN A 461 5.76 -29.89 -16.96
C ASN A 461 4.52 -28.99 -17.19
N LEU A 462 4.66 -27.67 -17.30
CA LEU A 462 3.51 -26.77 -17.53
C LEU A 462 2.70 -27.15 -18.77
N GLN A 463 3.37 -27.49 -19.87
CA GLN A 463 2.70 -27.88 -21.10
C GLN A 463 1.91 -29.18 -20.94
N LEU A 464 2.43 -30.11 -20.15
CA LEU A 464 1.76 -31.35 -19.80
C LEU A 464 0.52 -31.08 -18.94
N LEU A 465 0.63 -30.16 -17.97
CA LEU A 465 -0.48 -29.73 -17.13
C LEU A 465 -1.58 -29.07 -17.94
N GLU A 466 -1.25 -28.07 -18.79
CA GLU A 466 -2.19 -27.36 -19.66
C GLU A 466 -3.03 -28.33 -20.51
N GLN A 467 -2.36 -29.29 -21.16
CA GLN A 467 -3.02 -30.26 -22.03
C GLN A 467 -3.99 -31.19 -21.28
N ASN A 468 -3.77 -31.39 -19.97
CA ASN A 468 -4.56 -32.29 -19.15
C ASN A 468 -5.53 -31.57 -18.21
N LEU A 469 -5.55 -30.23 -18.19
CA LEU A 469 -6.48 -29.45 -17.38
C LEU A 469 -7.92 -30.01 -17.49
N PRO A 470 -8.70 -29.99 -16.39
CA PRO A 470 -10.08 -30.46 -16.36
C PRO A 470 -11.02 -29.46 -17.07
N LEU A 471 -10.71 -29.19 -18.33
CA LEU A 471 -11.29 -28.18 -19.21
C LEU A 471 -11.44 -28.78 -20.62
N ASP A 472 -12.43 -28.32 -21.38
CA ASP A 472 -12.62 -28.77 -22.75
C ASP A 472 -11.44 -28.35 -23.63
N ASN A 473 -11.01 -29.25 -24.53
CA ASN A 473 -9.80 -29.05 -25.35
C ASN A 473 -9.85 -27.79 -26.24
N VAL A 474 -11.04 -27.28 -26.56
CA VAL A 474 -11.22 -26.05 -27.36
C VAL A 474 -10.71 -24.80 -26.63
N TYR A 475 -10.67 -24.82 -25.30
CA TYR A 475 -10.26 -23.69 -24.48
C TYR A 475 -8.81 -23.77 -24.01
N LYS A 476 -8.12 -24.90 -24.24
CA LYS A 476 -6.73 -25.08 -23.82
C LYS A 476 -5.77 -24.32 -24.72
N SER A 477 -4.78 -23.71 -24.12
CA SER A 477 -3.67 -23.04 -24.78
C SER A 477 -2.81 -24.06 -25.53
N LYS A 478 -2.38 -23.70 -26.75
CA LYS A 478 -1.55 -24.57 -27.58
C LYS A 478 -0.11 -24.65 -27.07
N GLU A 479 0.40 -23.51 -26.61
CA GLU A 479 1.76 -23.35 -26.10
C GLU A 479 1.71 -22.59 -24.78
N VAL A 480 2.47 -23.06 -23.80
CA VAL A 480 2.68 -22.39 -22.51
C VAL A 480 4.17 -22.34 -22.22
N ASN A 481 4.62 -21.21 -21.68
CA ASN A 481 6.02 -21.00 -21.32
C ASN A 481 6.14 -20.88 -19.80
N ALA A 482 7.13 -21.56 -19.22
CA ALA A 482 7.42 -21.42 -17.81
C ALA A 482 8.24 -20.16 -17.55
N ALA A 483 7.79 -19.35 -16.61
CA ALA A 483 8.62 -18.34 -15.98
C ALA A 483 9.81 -19.04 -15.28
N PRO A 484 11.04 -18.53 -15.39
CA PRO A 484 12.13 -18.96 -14.52
C PRO A 484 11.72 -18.77 -13.05
N ILE A 485 11.96 -19.77 -12.22
CA ILE A 485 11.63 -19.71 -10.79
C ILE A 485 12.92 -19.80 -9.98
N ARG A 486 13.08 -18.91 -9.01
CA ARG A 486 14.20 -18.90 -8.07
C ARG A 486 13.68 -18.97 -6.64
N VAL A 487 14.23 -19.86 -5.83
CA VAL A 487 13.92 -19.93 -4.40
C VAL A 487 15.07 -19.33 -3.63
N ILE A 488 14.78 -18.41 -2.71
CA ILE A 488 15.79 -17.74 -1.91
C ILE A 488 15.49 -17.82 -0.41
N GLN A 489 16.56 -17.79 0.37
CA GLN A 489 16.52 -17.42 1.79
C GLN A 489 16.76 -15.91 1.89
N LEU A 490 15.73 -15.17 2.29
CA LEU A 490 15.76 -13.71 2.41
C LEU A 490 16.73 -13.30 3.54
N ILE A 491 17.66 -12.41 3.23
CA ILE A 491 18.60 -11.80 4.18
C ILE A 491 18.13 -10.40 4.59
N TYR A 492 17.56 -9.65 3.65
CA TYR A 492 17.11 -8.29 3.88
C TYR A 492 16.07 -7.89 2.83
N ASN A 493 15.11 -7.07 3.24
CA ASN A 493 14.21 -6.38 2.35
C ASN A 493 14.06 -4.91 2.73
N ALA A 494 13.68 -4.07 1.76
CA ALA A 494 13.50 -2.63 1.94
C ALA A 494 12.50 -2.08 0.92
N GLY A 495 12.02 -0.86 1.14
CA GLY A 495 11.04 -0.19 0.31
C GLY A 495 9.60 -0.67 0.55
N ASP A 496 8.87 -1.03 -0.51
CA ASP A 496 7.46 -1.46 -0.46
C ASP A 496 7.22 -2.85 0.16
N VAL A 497 7.69 -3.03 1.39
CA VAL A 497 7.62 -4.29 2.15
C VAL A 497 6.88 -4.11 3.49
N LYS A 498 5.94 -3.16 3.50
CA LYS A 498 5.11 -2.79 4.66
C LYS A 498 4.07 -3.85 4.98
N GLY A 499 3.74 -4.00 6.26
CA GLY A 499 2.62 -4.83 6.70
C GLY A 499 2.86 -6.33 6.49
N PRO A 500 1.84 -7.08 6.03
CA PRO A 500 1.96 -8.50 5.68
C PRO A 500 3.16 -8.78 4.76
N GLN A 501 3.99 -9.76 5.12
CA GLN A 501 5.16 -10.08 4.30
C GLN A 501 4.74 -10.93 3.09
N ILE A 502 5.22 -10.59 1.89
CA ILE A 502 4.99 -11.40 0.70
C ILE A 502 5.77 -12.73 0.79
N VAL A 503 5.30 -13.78 0.12
CA VAL A 503 5.96 -15.10 0.07
C VAL A 503 6.63 -15.37 -1.28
N ALA A 504 6.20 -14.65 -2.32
CA ALA A 504 6.76 -14.69 -3.66
C ALA A 504 6.45 -13.37 -4.37
N PHE A 505 7.16 -13.12 -5.46
CA PHE A 505 6.87 -12.03 -6.40
C PHE A 505 7.27 -12.46 -7.82
N ASN A 506 6.63 -11.85 -8.83
CA ASN A 506 6.84 -12.14 -10.23
C ASN A 506 7.13 -10.85 -11.01
N LEU A 507 8.32 -10.75 -11.60
CA LEU A 507 8.85 -9.52 -12.20
C LEU A 507 9.53 -9.79 -13.54
N PRO A 508 9.82 -8.76 -14.36
CA PRO A 508 9.40 -7.37 -14.22
C PRO A 508 7.94 -7.15 -14.67
N ASN A 509 7.37 -6.02 -14.27
CA ASN A 509 6.03 -5.57 -14.70
C ASN A 509 6.01 -4.89 -16.08
N ASP A 510 7.17 -4.46 -16.59
CA ASP A 510 7.31 -3.77 -17.87
C ASP A 510 6.91 -4.66 -19.06
N GLU A 511 5.80 -4.31 -19.73
CA GLU A 511 5.21 -5.12 -20.79
C GLU A 511 6.14 -5.31 -22.00
N ARG A 512 7.13 -4.43 -22.19
CA ARG A 512 8.14 -4.58 -23.24
C ARG A 512 8.96 -5.85 -22.99
N ILE A 513 9.40 -6.06 -21.74
CA ILE A 513 10.19 -7.23 -21.37
C ILE A 513 9.30 -8.47 -21.28
N VAL A 514 8.11 -8.36 -20.69
CA VAL A 514 7.18 -9.49 -20.59
C VAL A 514 6.88 -10.07 -21.97
N LYS A 515 6.70 -9.21 -22.98
CA LYS A 515 6.48 -9.65 -24.36
C LYS A 515 7.71 -10.35 -24.98
N ASP A 516 8.91 -9.85 -24.72
CA ASP A 516 10.14 -10.34 -25.33
C ASP A 516 10.71 -11.59 -24.65
N ARG A 517 10.53 -11.73 -23.33
CA ARG A 517 11.17 -12.75 -22.49
C ARG A 517 10.28 -13.40 -21.44
N GLY A 518 9.07 -12.91 -21.21
CA GLY A 518 8.24 -13.30 -20.08
C GLY A 518 8.72 -12.68 -18.77
N THR A 519 8.36 -13.31 -17.65
CA THR A 519 8.68 -12.89 -16.29
C THR A 519 9.45 -13.98 -15.57
N ALA A 520 10.06 -13.66 -14.42
CA ALA A 520 10.63 -14.62 -13.48
C ALA A 520 10.01 -14.45 -12.10
N MET A 521 9.83 -15.59 -11.43
CA MET A 521 9.30 -15.65 -10.09
C MET A 521 10.42 -15.89 -9.07
N VAL A 522 10.35 -15.18 -7.95
CA VAL A 522 11.21 -15.41 -6.79
C VAL A 522 10.35 -15.78 -5.58
N MET A 523 10.70 -16.88 -4.91
CA MET A 523 10.02 -17.36 -3.70
C MET A 523 10.89 -17.19 -2.47
N LEU A 524 10.30 -16.66 -1.39
CA LEU A 524 10.95 -16.33 -0.12
C LEU A 524 10.74 -17.48 0.88
N LYS A 525 11.62 -18.49 0.82
CA LYS A 525 11.43 -19.75 1.55
C LYS A 525 11.39 -19.57 3.07
N ASN A 526 12.34 -18.85 3.66
CA ASN A 526 12.37 -18.61 5.11
C ASN A 526 11.22 -17.74 5.62
N ILE A 527 10.65 -16.88 4.77
CA ILE A 527 9.40 -16.17 5.09
C ILE A 527 8.24 -17.17 5.14
N SER A 528 8.15 -18.06 4.16
CA SER A 528 7.16 -19.14 4.15
C SER A 528 7.34 -20.11 5.33
N GLU A 529 8.56 -20.45 5.72
CA GLU A 529 8.87 -21.27 6.90
C GLU A 529 8.35 -20.59 8.17
N ALA A 530 8.63 -19.29 8.35
CA ALA A 530 8.16 -18.53 9.50
C ALA A 530 6.62 -18.42 9.54
N LYS A 531 5.96 -18.19 8.40
CA LYS A 531 4.50 -18.17 8.32
C LYS A 531 3.90 -19.55 8.60
N PHE A 532 4.55 -20.62 8.14
CA PHE A 532 4.13 -21.98 8.43
C PHE A 532 4.17 -22.24 9.95
N GLU A 533 5.33 -22.02 10.57
CA GLU A 533 5.57 -22.32 11.98
C GLU A 533 4.70 -21.48 12.93
N HIS A 534 4.60 -20.16 12.68
CA HIS A 534 3.96 -19.24 13.64
C HIS A 534 2.49 -18.94 13.34
N ILE A 535 1.98 -19.36 12.19
CA ILE A 535 0.61 -19.06 11.78
C ILE A 535 -0.11 -20.34 11.35
N LEU A 536 0.37 -21.02 10.30
CA LEU A 536 -0.34 -22.18 9.75
C LEU A 536 -0.43 -23.35 10.75
N GLN A 537 0.66 -23.64 11.45
CA GLN A 537 0.70 -24.73 12.42
C GLN A 537 -0.19 -24.48 13.65
N PRO A 538 -0.15 -23.30 14.31
CA PRO A 538 -1.13 -22.94 15.35
C PRO A 538 -2.59 -22.95 14.84
N ILE A 539 -2.83 -22.56 13.59
CA ILE A 539 -4.15 -22.71 12.97
C ILE A 539 -4.55 -24.19 12.90
N ALA A 540 -3.67 -25.06 12.42
CA ALA A 540 -3.93 -26.48 12.32
C ALA A 540 -4.22 -27.11 13.68
N GLU A 541 -3.45 -26.77 14.71
CA GLU A 541 -3.62 -27.25 16.09
C GLU A 541 -5.03 -26.97 16.65
N HIS A 542 -5.65 -25.87 16.21
CA HIS A 542 -6.95 -25.44 16.70
C HIS A 542 -8.13 -25.74 15.76
N CYS A 543 -7.91 -25.77 14.44
CA CYS A 543 -9.00 -25.86 13.46
C CYS A 543 -9.06 -27.20 12.72
N VAL A 544 -7.95 -27.95 12.67
CA VAL A 544 -7.89 -29.26 12.00
C VAL A 544 -8.06 -30.37 13.04
N ALA A 545 -8.83 -31.41 12.70
CA ALA A 545 -9.04 -32.56 13.57
C ALA A 545 -7.72 -33.22 13.99
N LYS A 546 -7.65 -33.62 15.27
CA LYS A 546 -6.40 -33.99 15.95
C LYS A 546 -5.64 -35.12 15.25
N GLU A 547 -6.34 -36.11 14.72
CA GLU A 547 -5.78 -37.25 13.99
C GLU A 547 -5.22 -36.88 12.61
N LEU A 548 -5.49 -35.67 12.10
CA LEU A 548 -4.95 -35.20 10.83
C LEU A 548 -3.82 -34.17 11.01
N GLN A 549 -3.61 -33.63 12.20
CA GLN A 549 -2.61 -32.58 12.44
C GLN A 549 -1.18 -33.01 12.06
N GLU A 550 -0.85 -34.31 12.14
CA GLU A 550 0.46 -34.84 11.71
C GLU A 550 0.71 -34.72 10.20
N PHE A 551 -0.34 -34.53 9.40
CA PHE A 551 -0.24 -34.33 7.95
C PHE A 551 -0.06 -32.85 7.57
N VAL A 552 0.00 -31.93 8.53
CA VAL A 552 0.34 -30.53 8.25
C VAL A 552 1.85 -30.39 8.28
N ASP A 553 2.45 -30.18 7.11
CA ASP A 553 3.90 -30.08 6.95
C ASP A 553 4.30 -28.96 5.98
N PHE A 554 5.51 -28.46 6.17
CA PHE A 554 6.03 -27.34 5.41
C PHE A 554 6.25 -27.67 3.93
N ASP A 555 6.73 -28.87 3.61
CA ASP A 555 7.03 -29.25 2.23
C ASP A 555 5.73 -29.23 1.40
N SER A 556 4.62 -29.72 1.94
CA SER A 556 3.31 -29.73 1.30
C SER A 556 2.73 -28.33 1.15
N TYR A 557 2.82 -27.50 2.20
CA TYR A 557 2.41 -26.09 2.16
C TYR A 557 3.19 -25.32 1.07
N PHE A 558 4.52 -25.42 1.11
CA PHE A 558 5.40 -24.70 0.19
C PHE A 558 5.22 -25.20 -1.25
N THR A 559 5.13 -26.53 -1.45
CA THR A 559 4.90 -27.14 -2.77
C THR A 559 3.55 -26.70 -3.36
N HIS A 560 2.51 -26.55 -2.55
CA HIS A 560 1.25 -25.97 -3.02
C HIS A 560 1.40 -24.51 -3.43
N THR A 561 2.10 -23.68 -2.65
CA THR A 561 2.38 -22.28 -3.06
C THR A 561 3.16 -22.21 -4.37
N ILE A 562 4.17 -23.06 -4.56
CA ILE A 562 4.90 -23.14 -5.84
C ILE A 562 3.94 -23.46 -6.98
N CYS A 563 3.08 -24.47 -6.77
CA CYS A 563 2.16 -24.94 -7.79
C CYS A 563 1.10 -23.88 -8.11
N HIS A 564 0.58 -23.18 -7.11
CA HIS A 564 -0.34 -22.05 -7.25
C HIS A 564 0.23 -21.02 -8.23
N GLU A 565 1.47 -20.60 -8.00
CA GLU A 565 2.12 -19.60 -8.85
C GLU A 565 2.39 -20.11 -10.28
N CYS A 566 2.78 -21.38 -10.41
CA CYS A 566 2.92 -22.01 -11.72
C CYS A 566 1.57 -22.09 -12.47
N VAL A 567 0.48 -22.28 -11.73
CA VAL A 567 -0.86 -22.41 -12.26
C VAL A 567 -1.44 -21.08 -12.74
N HIS A 568 -0.98 -19.94 -12.22
CA HIS A 568 -1.27 -18.65 -12.84
C HIS A 568 -0.87 -18.64 -14.31
N GLY A 569 0.25 -19.28 -14.69
CA GLY A 569 0.73 -19.31 -16.08
C GLY A 569 -0.05 -20.23 -17.04
N ILE A 570 -1.06 -20.97 -16.57
CA ILE A 570 -1.83 -21.93 -17.38
C ILE A 570 -3.35 -21.70 -17.23
N GLY A 571 -4.12 -22.32 -18.12
CA GLY A 571 -5.54 -22.08 -18.28
C GLY A 571 -5.87 -20.84 -19.12
N PRO A 572 -7.17 -20.47 -19.18
CA PRO A 572 -7.62 -19.37 -20.03
C PRO A 572 -7.06 -18.00 -19.60
N HIS A 573 -6.50 -17.26 -20.54
CA HIS A 573 -6.03 -15.88 -20.34
C HIS A 573 -6.54 -14.97 -21.46
N SER A 574 -6.08 -15.25 -22.68
CA SER A 574 -6.65 -14.72 -23.91
C SER A 574 -7.78 -15.66 -24.34
N ILE A 575 -8.99 -15.13 -24.49
CA ILE A 575 -10.19 -15.91 -24.77
C ILE A 575 -10.87 -15.44 -26.04
N THR A 576 -11.73 -16.30 -26.56
CA THR A 576 -12.65 -15.96 -27.65
C THR A 576 -14.06 -16.07 -27.10
N LEU A 577 -14.77 -14.95 -27.07
CA LEU A 577 -16.14 -14.89 -26.60
C LEU A 577 -17.07 -15.74 -27.51
N PRO A 578 -18.26 -16.12 -27.02
CA PRO A 578 -19.21 -16.91 -27.81
C PRO A 578 -19.60 -16.30 -29.17
N ASP A 579 -19.47 -14.98 -29.32
CA ASP A 579 -19.71 -14.23 -30.56
C ASP A 579 -18.51 -14.19 -31.52
N GLY A 580 -17.38 -14.78 -31.12
CA GLY A 580 -16.13 -14.82 -31.88
C GLY A 580 -15.16 -13.68 -31.58
N GLN A 581 -15.52 -12.71 -30.74
CA GLN A 581 -14.64 -11.60 -30.38
C GLN A 581 -13.46 -12.07 -29.53
N LYS A 582 -12.27 -11.52 -29.79
CA LYS A 582 -11.08 -11.74 -28.93
C LYS A 582 -11.13 -10.80 -27.73
N SER A 583 -10.91 -11.35 -26.54
CA SER A 583 -10.80 -10.59 -25.30
C SER A 583 -9.84 -11.29 -24.33
N THR A 584 -9.80 -10.83 -23.08
CA THR A 584 -9.06 -11.47 -21.98
C THR A 584 -9.99 -11.75 -20.81
N VAL A 585 -9.68 -12.79 -20.02
CA VAL A 585 -10.44 -13.13 -18.81
C VAL A 585 -10.57 -11.92 -17.88
N ARG A 586 -9.47 -11.18 -17.67
CA ARG A 586 -9.45 -9.97 -16.84
C ARG A 586 -10.44 -8.90 -17.30
N LEU A 587 -10.52 -8.63 -18.60
CA LEU A 587 -11.44 -7.62 -19.15
C LEU A 587 -12.90 -8.03 -19.01
N GLU A 588 -13.21 -9.32 -19.16
CA GLU A 588 -14.58 -9.81 -19.10
C GLU A 588 -15.08 -9.97 -17.66
N LEU A 589 -14.24 -10.46 -16.74
CA LEU A 589 -14.64 -10.73 -15.36
C LEU A 589 -14.62 -9.48 -14.47
N GLN A 590 -13.85 -8.45 -14.82
CA GLN A 590 -13.80 -7.15 -14.15
C GLN A 590 -13.59 -7.28 -12.62
N GLU A 591 -14.49 -6.76 -11.79
CA GLU A 591 -14.39 -6.80 -10.31
C GLU A 591 -14.32 -8.21 -9.72
N TYR A 592 -14.71 -9.24 -10.47
CA TYR A 592 -14.62 -10.63 -10.03
C TYR A 592 -13.33 -11.32 -10.43
N HIS A 593 -12.53 -10.71 -11.32
CA HIS A 593 -11.34 -11.34 -11.88
C HIS A 593 -10.37 -11.83 -10.81
N SER A 594 -9.89 -10.94 -9.94
CA SER A 594 -8.81 -11.27 -9.02
C SER A 594 -9.20 -12.41 -8.08
N ALA A 595 -10.36 -12.35 -7.43
CA ALA A 595 -10.82 -13.42 -6.55
C ALA A 595 -11.02 -14.77 -7.27
N MET A 596 -11.46 -14.74 -8.54
CA MET A 596 -11.60 -15.95 -9.36
C MET A 596 -10.25 -16.52 -9.79
N GLU A 597 -9.28 -15.66 -10.11
CA GLU A 597 -7.95 -16.05 -10.53
C GLU A 597 -7.14 -16.65 -9.36
N GLU A 598 -7.24 -16.08 -8.16
CA GLU A 598 -6.68 -16.68 -6.94
C GLU A 598 -7.32 -18.04 -6.64
N ALA A 599 -8.65 -18.12 -6.71
CA ALA A 599 -9.36 -19.38 -6.51
C ALA A 599 -8.97 -20.44 -7.55
N LYS A 600 -8.71 -20.04 -8.81
CA LYS A 600 -8.17 -20.91 -9.86
C LYS A 600 -6.80 -21.43 -9.47
N ALA A 601 -5.86 -20.52 -9.17
CA ALA A 601 -4.47 -20.86 -8.88
C ALA A 601 -4.36 -21.87 -7.73
N ASP A 602 -5.10 -21.65 -6.66
CA ASP A 602 -5.14 -22.57 -5.52
C ASP A 602 -5.72 -23.95 -5.86
N ILE A 603 -6.94 -24.00 -6.42
CA ILE A 603 -7.67 -25.27 -6.59
C ILE A 603 -7.12 -26.09 -7.76
N VAL A 604 -6.74 -25.43 -8.84
CA VAL A 604 -6.07 -26.08 -9.97
C VAL A 604 -4.64 -26.45 -9.56
N GLY A 605 -4.02 -25.72 -8.64
CA GLY A 605 -2.78 -26.12 -7.97
C GLY A 605 -2.89 -27.47 -7.27
N LEU A 606 -3.94 -27.70 -6.48
CA LEU A 606 -4.21 -29.02 -5.88
C LEU A 606 -4.46 -30.12 -6.93
N TRP A 607 -5.23 -29.81 -7.98
CA TRP A 607 -5.44 -30.74 -9.09
C TRP A 607 -4.12 -31.11 -9.78
N ALA A 608 -3.26 -30.12 -10.05
CA ALA A 608 -1.98 -30.30 -10.71
C ALA A 608 -1.02 -31.15 -9.87
N LEU A 609 -0.96 -30.91 -8.55
CA LEU A 609 -0.17 -31.74 -7.64
C LEU A 609 -0.65 -33.20 -7.67
N ARG A 610 -1.96 -33.43 -7.56
CA ARG A 610 -2.55 -34.77 -7.66
C ARG A 610 -2.22 -35.45 -8.99
N PHE A 611 -2.28 -34.70 -10.09
CA PHE A 611 -1.96 -35.18 -11.42
C PHE A 611 -0.48 -35.56 -11.54
N LEU A 612 0.45 -34.72 -11.07
CA LEU A 612 1.89 -35.02 -11.08
C LEU A 612 2.24 -36.24 -10.21
N ILE A 613 1.59 -36.39 -9.04
CA ILE A 613 1.70 -37.60 -8.22
C ILE A 613 1.23 -38.83 -9.03
N SER A 614 0.10 -38.74 -9.74
CA SER A 614 -0.43 -39.84 -10.58
C SER A 614 0.51 -40.26 -11.71
N LYS A 615 1.41 -39.36 -12.15
CA LYS A 615 2.44 -39.61 -13.17
C LYS A 615 3.75 -40.12 -12.58
N GLY A 616 3.86 -40.23 -11.25
CA GLY A 616 5.09 -40.60 -10.56
C GLY A 616 6.15 -39.49 -10.57
N LEU A 617 5.76 -38.24 -10.86
CA LEU A 617 6.67 -37.09 -10.87
C LEU A 617 6.83 -36.46 -9.48
N LEU A 618 5.87 -36.70 -8.58
CA LEU A 618 5.91 -36.33 -7.16
C LEU A 618 5.62 -37.55 -6.28
N SER A 619 6.09 -37.51 -5.04
CA SER A 619 5.91 -38.61 -4.08
C SER A 619 4.44 -38.79 -3.68
N GLU A 620 3.95 -40.04 -3.61
CA GLU A 620 2.62 -40.36 -3.07
C GLU A 620 2.43 -39.93 -1.61
N SER A 621 3.52 -39.79 -0.86
CA SER A 621 3.47 -39.33 0.54
C SER A 621 2.86 -37.93 0.69
N LEU A 622 2.93 -37.10 -0.36
CA LEU A 622 2.38 -35.73 -0.35
C LEU A 622 0.85 -35.69 -0.43
N LEU A 623 0.20 -36.80 -0.81
CA LEU A 623 -1.23 -36.78 -1.16
C LEU A 623 -2.12 -36.37 0.01
N LYS A 624 -1.90 -36.95 1.20
CA LYS A 624 -2.69 -36.60 2.38
C LYS A 624 -2.32 -35.22 2.89
N SER A 625 -1.01 -34.96 2.97
CA SER A 625 -0.51 -33.74 3.58
C SER A 625 -0.80 -32.49 2.78
N MET A 626 -0.81 -32.54 1.46
CA MET A 626 -1.21 -31.38 0.64
C MET A 626 -2.66 -30.97 0.92
N TYR A 627 -3.60 -31.92 1.04
CA TYR A 627 -5.00 -31.59 1.30
C TYR A 627 -5.24 -31.10 2.74
N VAL A 628 -4.55 -31.69 3.72
CA VAL A 628 -4.71 -31.27 5.12
C VAL A 628 -4.01 -29.93 5.38
N SER A 629 -2.83 -29.70 4.81
CA SER A 629 -2.14 -28.41 4.86
C SER A 629 -2.94 -27.32 4.14
N PHE A 630 -3.57 -27.66 3.00
CA PHE A 630 -4.49 -26.76 2.30
C PHE A 630 -5.72 -26.40 3.14
N LEU A 631 -6.31 -27.37 3.86
CA LEU A 631 -7.41 -27.09 4.81
C LEU A 631 -6.97 -26.08 5.89
N ALA A 632 -5.80 -26.25 6.49
CA ALA A 632 -5.27 -25.25 7.43
C ALA A 632 -5.05 -23.89 6.74
N GLY A 633 -4.56 -23.91 5.49
CA GLY A 633 -4.37 -22.75 4.63
C GLY A 633 -5.67 -21.98 4.40
N CYS A 634 -6.81 -22.69 4.30
CA CYS A 634 -8.11 -22.06 4.16
C CYS A 634 -8.39 -21.05 5.28
N PHE A 635 -8.19 -21.45 6.53
CA PHE A 635 -8.44 -20.58 7.66
C PHE A 635 -7.42 -19.45 7.77
N ARG A 636 -6.19 -19.65 7.29
CA ARG A 636 -5.16 -18.60 7.23
C ARG A 636 -5.57 -17.50 6.27
N SER A 637 -5.82 -17.82 5.00
CA SER A 637 -6.05 -16.81 3.96
C SER A 637 -7.38 -16.07 4.14
N VAL A 638 -8.44 -16.74 4.64
CA VAL A 638 -9.74 -16.08 4.91
C VAL A 638 -9.63 -14.96 5.97
N ARG A 639 -8.60 -14.99 6.83
CA ARG A 639 -8.36 -13.94 7.84
C ARG A 639 -7.89 -12.61 7.23
N PHE A 640 -7.49 -12.59 5.96
CA PHE A 640 -7.21 -11.35 5.24
C PHE A 640 -8.49 -10.57 4.91
N GLY A 641 -9.66 -11.21 5.00
CA GLY A 641 -10.97 -10.60 4.74
C GLY A 641 -11.51 -10.91 3.35
N LEU A 642 -12.80 -10.68 3.13
CA LEU A 642 -13.48 -10.98 1.86
C LEU A 642 -13.40 -9.87 0.82
N GLU A 643 -12.90 -8.69 1.21
CA GLU A 643 -12.57 -7.62 0.25
C GLU A 643 -11.23 -7.88 -0.45
N GLU A 644 -10.40 -8.75 0.13
CA GLU A 644 -9.14 -9.21 -0.43
C GLU A 644 -9.38 -10.45 -1.33
N ALA A 645 -8.69 -10.50 -2.47
CA ALA A 645 -8.94 -11.50 -3.51
C ALA A 645 -8.64 -12.93 -3.05
N HIS A 646 -7.51 -13.15 -2.36
CA HIS A 646 -7.14 -14.47 -1.84
C HIS A 646 -8.12 -14.90 -0.75
N GLY A 647 -8.47 -14.01 0.18
CA GLY A 647 -9.43 -14.30 1.24
C GLY A 647 -10.82 -14.70 0.70
N LYS A 648 -11.31 -13.97 -0.32
CA LYS A 648 -12.57 -14.28 -0.99
C LYS A 648 -12.52 -15.58 -1.81
N GLY A 649 -11.43 -15.79 -2.56
CA GLY A 649 -11.19 -17.00 -3.33
C GLY A 649 -11.07 -18.23 -2.43
N GLN A 650 -10.40 -18.10 -1.29
CA GLN A 650 -10.25 -19.17 -0.30
C GLN A 650 -11.58 -19.54 0.37
N ALA A 651 -12.42 -18.56 0.70
CA ALA A 651 -13.76 -18.81 1.23
C ALA A 651 -14.60 -19.62 0.24
N LEU A 652 -14.52 -19.28 -1.06
CA LEU A 652 -15.16 -20.02 -2.14
C LEU A 652 -14.71 -21.48 -2.17
N GLN A 653 -13.40 -21.72 -2.12
CA GLN A 653 -12.83 -23.06 -2.19
C GLN A 653 -13.20 -23.90 -0.96
N PHE A 654 -13.09 -23.32 0.23
CA PHE A 654 -13.49 -23.99 1.47
C PHE A 654 -14.97 -24.40 1.43
N ASN A 655 -15.86 -23.46 1.10
CA ASN A 655 -17.30 -23.70 1.11
C ASN A 655 -17.73 -24.71 0.04
N TRP A 656 -17.06 -24.73 -1.12
CA TRP A 656 -17.29 -25.76 -2.13
C TRP A 656 -16.87 -27.15 -1.64
N LEU A 657 -15.65 -27.29 -1.13
CA LEU A 657 -15.14 -28.56 -0.60
C LEU A 657 -15.97 -29.06 0.58
N TYR A 658 -16.47 -28.14 1.41
CA TYR A 658 -17.40 -28.43 2.50
C TYR A 658 -18.77 -28.91 1.97
N GLU A 659 -19.38 -28.23 1.01
CA GLU A 659 -20.67 -28.64 0.41
C GLU A 659 -20.57 -30.00 -0.29
N LYS A 660 -19.44 -30.31 -0.93
CA LYS A 660 -19.18 -31.61 -1.55
C LYS A 660 -18.81 -32.72 -0.54
N GLY A 661 -18.71 -32.38 0.74
CA GLY A 661 -18.36 -33.31 1.82
C GLY A 661 -16.90 -33.76 1.82
N ALA A 662 -16.02 -33.06 1.10
CA ALA A 662 -14.58 -33.27 1.18
C ALA A 662 -13.98 -32.66 2.45
N PHE A 663 -14.56 -31.56 2.94
CA PHE A 663 -14.34 -31.06 4.30
C PHE A 663 -15.56 -31.39 5.15
N ILE A 664 -15.33 -32.01 6.30
CA ILE A 664 -16.41 -32.47 7.19
C ILE A 664 -16.22 -31.89 8.58
N PRO A 665 -17.30 -31.45 9.25
CA PRO A 665 -17.22 -31.05 10.63
C PRO A 665 -16.90 -32.27 11.50
N HIS A 666 -16.02 -32.07 12.47
CA HIS A 666 -15.60 -33.04 13.46
C HIS A 666 -15.96 -32.53 14.87
N SER A 667 -15.72 -33.34 15.91
CA SER A 667 -15.96 -32.91 17.29
C SER A 667 -15.14 -31.66 17.65
N GLU A 668 -15.61 -30.87 18.64
CA GLU A 668 -14.91 -29.70 19.18
C GLU A 668 -14.67 -28.55 18.18
N ASP A 669 -15.60 -28.38 17.23
CA ASP A 669 -15.58 -27.33 16.21
C ASP A 669 -14.32 -27.37 15.33
N THR A 670 -13.78 -28.58 15.10
CA THR A 670 -12.66 -28.83 14.16
C THR A 670 -13.18 -29.38 12.83
N ILE A 671 -12.36 -29.30 11.78
CA ILE A 671 -12.68 -29.80 10.44
C ILE A 671 -11.70 -30.92 10.06
N SER A 672 -12.22 -31.99 9.46
CA SER A 672 -11.45 -33.09 8.88
C SER A 672 -11.54 -33.11 7.34
N VAL A 673 -10.63 -33.86 6.71
CA VAL A 673 -10.64 -34.13 5.26
C VAL A 673 -11.15 -35.55 4.98
N ASP A 674 -12.20 -35.68 4.17
CA ASP A 674 -12.64 -36.95 3.59
C ASP A 674 -11.91 -37.20 2.25
N PHE A 675 -10.77 -37.89 2.34
CA PHE A 675 -9.91 -38.18 1.20
C PHE A 675 -10.62 -38.92 0.05
N SER A 676 -11.72 -39.64 0.32
CA SER A 676 -12.47 -40.36 -0.71
C SER A 676 -13.27 -39.42 -1.63
N LYS A 677 -13.53 -38.19 -1.18
CA LYS A 677 -14.29 -37.16 -1.92
C LYS A 677 -13.46 -35.98 -2.37
N THR A 678 -12.26 -35.79 -1.81
CA THR A 678 -11.43 -34.61 -2.09
C THR A 678 -11.08 -34.47 -3.56
N GLU A 679 -10.63 -35.54 -4.22
CA GLU A 679 -10.18 -35.47 -5.63
C GLU A 679 -11.30 -35.04 -6.57
N SER A 680 -12.50 -35.62 -6.44
CA SER A 680 -13.64 -35.24 -7.28
C SER A 680 -14.15 -33.83 -6.98
N ALA A 681 -14.11 -33.40 -5.71
CA ALA A 681 -14.50 -32.04 -5.32
C ALA A 681 -13.52 -31.00 -5.89
N VAL A 682 -12.21 -31.23 -5.79
CA VAL A 682 -11.15 -30.38 -6.38
C VAL A 682 -11.28 -30.31 -7.89
N GLU A 683 -11.44 -31.45 -8.59
CA GLU A 683 -11.61 -31.46 -10.04
C GLU A 683 -12.88 -30.71 -10.47
N SER A 684 -13.99 -30.89 -9.74
CA SER A 684 -15.25 -30.24 -10.07
C SER A 684 -15.18 -28.72 -9.96
N LEU A 685 -14.52 -28.18 -8.93
CA LEU A 685 -14.34 -26.74 -8.78
C LEU A 685 -13.34 -26.18 -9.80
N SER A 686 -12.25 -26.90 -10.04
CA SER A 686 -11.26 -26.56 -11.08
C SER A 686 -11.95 -26.40 -12.44
N ARG A 687 -12.78 -27.37 -12.82
CA ARG A 687 -13.55 -27.33 -14.07
C ARG A 687 -14.51 -26.15 -14.13
N GLU A 688 -15.22 -25.87 -13.04
CA GLU A 688 -16.19 -24.78 -12.97
C GLU A 688 -15.51 -23.43 -13.20
N ILE A 689 -14.46 -23.13 -12.43
CA ILE A 689 -13.71 -21.86 -12.52
C ILE A 689 -13.08 -21.70 -13.91
N LEU A 690 -12.36 -22.73 -14.40
CA LEU A 690 -11.72 -22.68 -15.71
C LEU A 690 -12.75 -22.48 -16.83
N SER A 691 -13.93 -23.10 -16.73
CA SER A 691 -14.99 -22.94 -17.73
C SER A 691 -15.61 -21.55 -17.72
N ILE A 692 -15.79 -20.95 -16.54
CA ILE A 692 -16.27 -19.57 -16.39
C ILE A 692 -15.27 -18.60 -17.02
N GLN A 693 -13.98 -18.73 -16.68
CA GLN A 693 -12.92 -17.91 -17.24
C GLN A 693 -12.81 -18.07 -18.76
N ALA A 694 -12.83 -19.30 -19.27
CA ALA A 694 -12.75 -19.59 -20.70
C ALA A 694 -13.85 -18.92 -21.54
N LYS A 695 -15.04 -18.77 -20.96
CA LYS A 695 -16.20 -18.13 -21.61
C LYS A 695 -16.29 -16.63 -21.37
N GLY A 696 -15.49 -16.07 -20.46
CA GLY A 696 -15.66 -14.69 -20.01
C GLY A 696 -16.99 -14.46 -19.27
N ASP A 697 -17.53 -15.48 -18.59
CA ASP A 697 -18.89 -15.42 -18.03
C ASP A 697 -18.92 -14.68 -16.69
N LYS A 698 -18.97 -13.34 -16.76
CA LYS A 698 -19.01 -12.47 -15.57
C LYS A 698 -20.19 -12.78 -14.65
N ALA A 699 -21.36 -13.14 -15.19
CA ALA A 699 -22.55 -13.42 -14.40
C ALA A 699 -22.40 -14.72 -13.60
N ALA A 700 -21.81 -15.76 -14.20
CA ALA A 700 -21.49 -16.99 -13.52
C ALA A 700 -20.40 -16.79 -12.45
N ALA A 701 -19.36 -16.01 -12.73
CA ALA A 701 -18.33 -15.63 -11.75
C ALA A 701 -18.95 -14.94 -10.52
N GLY A 702 -19.80 -13.93 -10.74
CA GLY A 702 -20.51 -13.23 -9.68
C GLY A 702 -21.42 -14.16 -8.87
N SER A 703 -22.16 -15.06 -9.52
CA SER A 703 -23.03 -16.03 -8.85
C SER A 703 -22.24 -17.04 -7.99
N LEU A 704 -21.09 -17.52 -8.49
CA LEU A 704 -20.22 -18.45 -7.77
C LEU A 704 -19.64 -17.79 -6.51
N LEU A 705 -19.11 -16.57 -6.65
CA LEU A 705 -18.59 -15.79 -5.52
C LEU A 705 -19.69 -15.39 -4.53
N GLN A 706 -20.88 -15.00 -5.00
CA GLN A 706 -21.99 -14.66 -4.11
C GLN A 706 -22.43 -15.88 -3.27
N LYS A 707 -22.41 -17.07 -3.85
CA LYS A 707 -22.80 -18.30 -3.16
C LYS A 707 -21.72 -18.80 -2.19
N TYR A 708 -20.47 -18.88 -2.63
CA TYR A 708 -19.41 -19.56 -1.88
C TYR A 708 -18.34 -18.62 -1.32
N GLY A 709 -18.14 -17.42 -1.86
CA GLY A 709 -17.18 -16.43 -1.37
C GLY A 709 -17.65 -15.67 -0.11
N VAL A 710 -18.21 -16.40 0.86
CA VAL A 710 -18.84 -15.87 2.08
C VAL A 710 -18.25 -16.51 3.35
N ILE A 711 -18.30 -15.80 4.48
CA ILE A 711 -17.97 -16.38 5.78
C ILE A 711 -19.13 -17.28 6.23
N SER A 712 -19.05 -18.57 5.89
CA SER A 712 -19.98 -19.60 6.37
C SER A 712 -19.82 -19.86 7.86
N GLU A 713 -20.78 -20.54 8.47
CA GLU A 713 -20.75 -20.82 9.92
C GLU A 713 -19.48 -21.57 10.37
N PRO A 714 -18.99 -22.61 9.67
CA PRO A 714 -17.72 -23.26 10.05
C PRO A 714 -16.51 -22.31 10.00
N LEU A 715 -16.42 -21.44 8.98
CA LEU A 715 -15.37 -20.43 8.89
C LEU A 715 -15.47 -19.43 10.03
N LYS A 716 -16.68 -18.94 10.32
CA LYS A 716 -16.93 -17.99 11.41
C LYS A 716 -16.49 -18.55 12.76
N LEU A 717 -16.84 -19.80 13.07
CA LEU A 717 -16.44 -20.46 14.32
C LEU A 717 -14.93 -20.62 14.41
N ALA A 718 -14.27 -21.03 13.32
CA ALA A 718 -12.82 -21.12 13.25
C ALA A 718 -12.15 -19.75 13.48
N LEU A 719 -12.61 -18.69 12.81
CA LEU A 719 -12.08 -17.34 12.99
C LEU A 719 -12.24 -16.83 14.42
N GLN A 720 -13.40 -17.05 15.05
CA GLN A 720 -13.64 -16.70 16.46
C GLN A 720 -12.69 -17.46 17.41
N LYS A 721 -12.45 -18.75 17.13
CA LYS A 721 -11.50 -19.57 17.90
C LYS A 721 -10.09 -19.02 17.77
N LEU A 722 -9.64 -18.70 16.55
CA LEU A 722 -8.31 -18.14 16.27
C LEU A 722 -8.11 -16.75 16.88
N GLU A 723 -9.13 -15.89 16.89
CA GLU A 723 -9.07 -14.60 17.58
C GLU A 723 -8.93 -14.80 19.10
N LYS A 724 -9.69 -15.73 19.68
CA LYS A 724 -9.65 -16.02 21.12
C LYS A 724 -8.30 -16.56 21.58
N VAL A 725 -7.67 -17.44 20.79
CA VAL A 725 -6.32 -17.97 21.08
C VAL A 725 -5.19 -17.06 20.58
N GLN A 726 -5.53 -15.93 19.96
CA GLN A 726 -4.60 -14.90 19.48
C GLN A 726 -3.54 -15.43 18.52
N VAL A 727 -3.91 -16.30 17.59
CA VAL A 727 -2.96 -16.69 16.52
C VAL A 727 -2.61 -15.43 15.72
N PRO A 728 -1.32 -15.13 15.46
CA PRO A 728 -0.91 -13.98 14.63
C PRO A 728 -1.52 -14.04 13.23
N VAL A 729 -1.79 -12.88 12.63
CA VAL A 729 -2.24 -12.77 11.22
C VAL A 729 -1.05 -12.89 10.27
N ASP A 730 0.07 -12.25 10.62
CA ASP A 730 1.30 -12.28 9.84
C ASP A 730 2.53 -12.21 10.76
N ILE A 731 3.70 -11.96 10.18
CA ILE A 731 5.00 -11.89 10.81
C ILE A 731 5.62 -10.49 10.66
N ALA A 732 6.47 -10.11 11.61
CA ALA A 732 7.32 -8.93 11.59
C ALA A 732 8.78 -9.39 11.64
N PRO A 733 9.46 -9.50 10.49
CA PRO A 733 10.82 -10.01 10.44
C PRO A 733 11.84 -8.98 10.94
N ASN A 734 12.83 -9.48 11.66
CA ASN A 734 14.08 -8.80 11.98
C ASN A 734 15.21 -9.49 11.21
N PHE A 735 16.18 -8.71 10.73
CA PHE A 735 17.25 -9.19 9.86
C PHE A 735 18.64 -8.99 10.52
N PRO A 736 19.07 -9.88 11.44
CA PRO A 736 20.32 -9.70 12.19
C PRO A 736 21.56 -9.53 11.32
N VAL A 737 21.66 -10.24 10.20
CA VAL A 737 22.78 -10.12 9.25
C VAL A 737 22.84 -8.72 8.67
N ALA A 738 21.71 -8.19 8.19
CA ALA A 738 21.63 -6.84 7.64
C ALA A 738 21.87 -5.77 8.71
N ASN A 739 21.28 -5.93 9.90
CA ASN A 739 21.49 -5.02 11.02
C ASN A 739 22.98 -4.90 11.39
N LYS A 740 23.72 -6.01 11.39
CA LYS A 740 25.16 -5.99 11.65
C LYS A 740 25.96 -5.29 10.54
N ILE A 741 25.50 -5.32 9.30
CA ILE A 741 26.12 -4.63 8.15
C ILE A 741 25.86 -3.12 8.20
N LEU A 742 24.70 -2.72 8.74
CA LEU A 742 24.24 -1.33 8.82
C LEU A 742 24.71 -0.59 10.10
N GLN A 743 25.15 -1.34 11.11
CA GLN A 743 25.94 -0.83 12.25
C GLN A 743 27.36 -0.49 11.80
#